data_AF-A0AA96WE12-F1
#
_entry.id   AF-A0AA96WE12-F1
#
_cell.length_a   1.000
_cell.length_b   1.000
_cell.length_c   1.000
_cell.angle_alpha   90.00
_cell.angle_beta   90.00
_cell.angle_gamma   90.00
#
_symmetry.space_group_name_H-M   'P 1'
#
loop_
_entity.id
_entity.type
_entity.pdbx_description
1 polymer ?
#
loop_
_entity_poly.entity_id
_entity_poly.type
_entity_poly.pdbx_seq_one_letter_code
_entity_poly.pdbx_strand_id
1 'polypeptide(L)'
;MANNWAIIIGINHYEHHPEQQLKYAVPDARLIYEFLSTQAGFAPDQILLCLGDEAHRTSPNYPTYATLLRLLNRDLHPSRIGQVDRLWFFFGGHGVSQNGRDYLLTADSLIEDVELKIALPIDEVIASLRKHQTADIVLVLDNCRQLQGSRKLSAGEVGKQTIELAQSRGITTIFSCDYGQYSFELDSVKQGAFTYALVEGLKQHTLPDQLEQYLRRRVAELNQRRDQVPRIRVEPASKALQPLLPSAVTAADITVLVERAREVELEEDFETAKQLWWQVTLAQSDEHIREARTAIERINQKINKKSVPHPPPPPPVEASNTRRLDAAMPKVCRVGQETEVRVMIALPDSVGLKNYLPDYTEAGDLISKGDVNRNTFPLTFPKDPVTGEPQPTTLFISITARSFAVEQAIKGLYLSPDQDSGVVTFFMMPQIKRSRARVRVEVFKDEQRAVLLGSLSLVTKILEQQSAWTQAAWRLVKLPLNLLDNYSTTRQEASQRVYAPIAYAPLDTINRSLLDDTEDCLCDAAPLSSNFSPENNQIGEESANSLPLCEADFETVTVDKRGQMTKRFAKRATLFKEDLGNGVILEMVQIPGGSFKMGSPETEKGRSNYESPQRTVNVSSFFMGKFTVTQAQYQQIMGRNPAIFKGEKRPVENVSWNDAVEFCAKLSQRTGRTYRLPSEAEWEYACRARTTTPFHFGQTVTSALANYDASKAVYGSEPKGEYRGQTTEVGSFPPNAFGLYDMHGNVWEWCQDHWHENYQGAPNDGSAWLSEDKHALRLLRGGSWYSGPRSCRSACRNHAYPATRSNLTGFRVVCVPPRTV
;
A
#
# COMPACT_ATOMS: atom_id res chain seq x y z
N MET A 1 35.51 12.02 -15.14
CA MET A 1 34.35 12.89 -15.43
C MET A 1 33.10 12.03 -15.31
N ALA A 2 31.96 12.60 -14.91
CA ALA A 2 30.73 11.81 -14.75
C ALA A 2 30.17 11.37 -16.12
N ASN A 3 29.65 10.15 -16.20
CA ASN A 3 29.02 9.61 -17.41
C ASN A 3 27.51 9.95 -17.39
N ASN A 4 27.15 11.01 -18.11
CA ASN A 4 25.83 11.65 -18.09
C ASN A 4 25.07 11.33 -19.39
N TRP A 5 24.09 10.42 -19.34
CA TRP A 5 23.30 10.01 -20.50
C TRP A 5 21.92 10.64 -20.53
N ALA A 6 21.38 10.89 -21.74
CA ALA A 6 20.01 11.35 -21.90
C ALA A 6 19.28 10.65 -23.06
N ILE A 7 18.00 10.32 -22.87
CA ILE A 7 17.02 10.23 -23.97
C ILE A 7 16.19 11.52 -23.96
N ILE A 8 16.01 12.11 -25.13
CA ILE A 8 15.18 13.31 -25.31
C ILE A 8 14.23 13.06 -26.47
N ILE A 9 12.93 13.02 -26.19
CA ILE A 9 11.87 12.76 -27.16
C ILE A 9 10.98 14.00 -27.26
N GLY A 10 10.69 14.45 -28.48
CA GLY A 10 9.70 15.49 -28.76
C GLY A 10 8.86 15.09 -29.97
N ILE A 11 7.53 15.09 -29.86
CA ILE A 11 6.63 14.60 -30.92
C ILE A 11 5.57 15.65 -31.25
N ASN A 12 5.76 16.28 -32.42
CA ASN A 12 4.79 17.17 -33.04
C ASN A 12 3.75 16.40 -33.88
N HIS A 13 4.19 15.33 -34.56
CA HIS A 13 3.42 14.62 -35.57
C HIS A 13 3.14 13.15 -35.19
N TYR A 14 1.85 12.83 -35.07
CA TYR A 14 1.29 11.49 -34.85
C TYR A 14 0.60 11.01 -36.13
N GLU A 15 1.01 9.86 -36.66
CA GLU A 15 0.66 9.42 -38.02
C GLU A 15 -0.79 8.94 -38.17
N HIS A 16 -1.41 8.51 -37.07
CA HIS A 16 -2.80 8.03 -37.03
C HIS A 16 -3.78 9.02 -36.37
N HIS A 17 -3.27 10.16 -35.88
CA HIS A 17 -4.04 11.12 -35.08
C HIS A 17 -3.85 12.58 -35.56
N PRO A 18 -4.34 12.91 -36.79
CA PRO A 18 -4.24 14.25 -37.37
C PRO A 18 -4.93 15.35 -36.54
N GLU A 19 -5.83 14.97 -35.62
CA GLU A 19 -6.50 15.87 -34.68
C GLU A 19 -5.69 16.17 -33.40
N GLN A 20 -4.56 15.49 -33.17
CA GLN A 20 -3.76 15.57 -31.93
C GLN A 20 -2.37 16.21 -32.13
N GLN A 21 -2.11 16.84 -33.27
CA GLN A 21 -0.77 17.38 -33.58
C GLN A 21 -0.36 18.53 -32.64
N LEU A 22 0.92 18.54 -32.28
CA LEU A 22 1.56 19.54 -31.42
C LEU A 22 2.49 20.44 -32.25
N LYS A 23 2.70 21.70 -31.83
CA LYS A 23 3.54 22.67 -32.55
C LYS A 23 4.98 22.70 -32.04
N TYR A 24 5.18 22.52 -30.74
CA TYR A 24 6.40 22.92 -30.04
C TYR A 24 7.10 21.80 -29.26
N ALA A 25 6.51 20.61 -29.12
CA ALA A 25 7.17 19.46 -28.49
C ALA A 25 8.55 19.10 -29.10
N VAL A 26 8.74 19.26 -30.42
CA VAL A 26 10.06 19.12 -31.08
C VAL A 26 11.01 20.28 -30.74
N PRO A 27 10.62 21.57 -30.89
CA PRO A 27 11.36 22.71 -30.33
C PRO A 27 11.72 22.60 -28.84
N ASP A 28 10.87 22.01 -28.01
CA ASP A 28 11.08 21.79 -26.57
C ASP A 28 12.19 20.75 -26.35
N ALA A 29 12.12 19.62 -27.07
CA ALA A 29 13.19 18.61 -27.10
C ALA A 29 14.53 19.20 -27.59
N ARG A 30 14.52 20.12 -28.56
CA ARG A 30 15.74 20.83 -28.98
C ARG A 30 16.28 21.75 -27.88
N LEU A 31 15.42 22.49 -27.19
CA LEU A 31 15.82 23.37 -26.09
C LEU A 31 16.47 22.59 -24.93
N ILE A 32 15.93 21.40 -24.60
CA ILE A 32 16.52 20.48 -23.62
C ILE A 32 17.85 19.91 -24.12
N TYR A 33 17.94 19.51 -25.40
CA TYR A 33 19.20 19.05 -26.00
C TYR A 33 20.30 20.12 -25.94
N GLU A 34 19.99 21.35 -26.34
CA GLU A 34 20.92 22.48 -26.34
C GLU A 34 21.36 22.81 -24.92
N PHE A 35 20.43 22.84 -23.95
CA PHE A 35 20.76 23.06 -22.55
C PHE A 35 21.65 21.95 -21.97
N LEU A 36 21.31 20.67 -22.18
CA LEU A 36 22.08 19.57 -21.60
C LEU A 36 23.49 19.47 -22.20
N SER A 37 23.62 19.65 -23.52
CA SER A 37 24.90 19.57 -24.23
C SER A 37 25.82 20.78 -24.01
N THR A 38 25.29 21.99 -23.84
CA THR A 38 26.11 23.22 -23.73
C THR A 38 26.29 23.75 -22.30
N GLN A 39 25.36 23.47 -21.38
CA GLN A 39 25.32 24.08 -20.05
C GLN A 39 25.28 23.06 -18.89
N ALA A 40 24.75 21.85 -19.09
CA ALA A 40 24.67 20.84 -18.03
C ALA A 40 25.86 19.86 -17.98
N GLY A 41 26.63 19.72 -19.06
CA GLY A 41 27.78 18.83 -19.14
C GLY A 41 27.44 17.38 -19.49
N PHE A 42 26.52 17.18 -20.44
CA PHE A 42 26.27 15.90 -21.10
C PHE A 42 26.98 15.92 -22.46
N ALA A 43 27.76 14.90 -22.81
CA ALA A 43 28.43 14.89 -24.12
C ALA A 43 27.40 14.65 -25.25
N PRO A 44 27.53 15.28 -26.44
CA PRO A 44 26.53 15.14 -27.51
C PRO A 44 26.29 13.69 -27.98
N ASP A 45 27.30 12.82 -27.90
CA ASP A 45 27.22 11.40 -28.20
C ASP A 45 26.53 10.56 -27.10
N GLN A 46 26.35 11.12 -25.90
CA GLN A 46 25.62 10.54 -24.78
C GLN A 46 24.13 10.96 -24.76
N ILE A 47 23.70 11.76 -25.75
CA ILE A 47 22.32 12.28 -25.86
C ILE A 47 21.61 11.66 -27.08
N LEU A 48 20.65 10.78 -26.80
CA LEU A 48 19.79 10.13 -27.77
C LEU A 48 18.56 11.02 -28.09
N LEU A 49 18.73 11.96 -29.02
CA LEU A 49 17.67 12.85 -29.49
C LEU A 49 16.75 12.15 -30.50
N CYS A 50 15.44 12.19 -30.25
CA CYS A 50 14.38 11.58 -31.06
C CYS A 50 13.28 12.61 -31.37
N LEU A 51 13.14 13.01 -32.63
CA LEU A 51 12.23 14.07 -33.06
C LEU A 51 11.14 13.53 -33.97
N GLY A 52 9.88 13.74 -33.59
CA GLY A 52 8.69 13.32 -34.33
C GLY A 52 8.06 14.50 -35.07
N ASP A 53 8.65 14.88 -36.21
CA ASP A 53 8.05 15.78 -37.20
C ASP A 53 8.26 15.23 -38.62
N GLU A 54 7.66 15.86 -39.62
CA GLU A 54 7.76 15.45 -41.03
C GLU A 54 9.21 15.49 -41.57
N ALA A 55 10.02 16.47 -41.15
CA ALA A 55 11.41 16.62 -41.58
C ALA A 55 12.34 15.53 -41.03
N HIS A 56 11.96 14.89 -39.92
CA HIS A 56 12.72 13.81 -39.27
C HIS A 56 12.11 12.42 -39.52
N ARG A 57 11.06 12.28 -40.34
CA ARG A 57 10.34 11.01 -40.58
C ARG A 57 11.19 9.87 -41.14
N THR A 58 12.30 10.18 -41.81
CA THR A 58 13.29 9.21 -42.32
C THR A 58 14.46 8.95 -41.36
N SER A 59 14.46 9.57 -40.17
CA SER A 59 15.52 9.42 -39.17
C SER A 59 15.53 8.00 -38.57
N PRO A 60 16.70 7.37 -38.36
CA PRO A 60 16.79 6.11 -37.60
C PRO A 60 16.32 6.26 -36.14
N ASN A 61 16.23 7.50 -35.62
CA ASN A 61 15.72 7.84 -34.29
C ASN A 61 14.33 8.52 -34.35
N TYR A 62 13.57 8.39 -35.45
CA TYR A 62 12.18 8.83 -35.47
C TYR A 62 11.36 8.06 -34.41
N PRO A 63 10.60 8.71 -33.52
CA PRO A 63 10.11 8.13 -32.27
C PRO A 63 8.88 7.23 -32.44
N THR A 64 9.04 6.15 -33.20
CA THR A 64 8.11 5.02 -33.28
C THR A 64 8.25 4.10 -32.07
N TYR A 65 7.24 3.29 -31.77
CA TYR A 65 7.27 2.30 -30.70
C TYR A 65 8.47 1.35 -30.84
N ALA A 66 8.70 0.83 -32.04
CA ALA A 66 9.85 -0.04 -32.31
C ALA A 66 11.20 0.67 -32.10
N THR A 67 11.32 1.94 -32.48
CA THR A 67 12.54 2.74 -32.28
C THR A 67 12.80 3.05 -30.81
N LEU A 68 11.78 3.49 -30.06
CA LEU A 68 11.96 3.79 -28.64
C LEU A 68 12.22 2.53 -27.81
N LEU A 69 11.54 1.42 -28.13
CA LEU A 69 11.79 0.13 -27.50
C LEU A 69 13.20 -0.41 -27.81
N ARG A 70 13.71 -0.21 -29.04
CA ARG A 70 15.11 -0.46 -29.43
C ARG A 70 16.07 0.37 -28.56
N LEU A 71 15.86 1.68 -28.50
CA LEU A 71 16.75 2.59 -27.77
C LEU A 71 16.80 2.24 -26.28
N LEU A 72 15.64 2.00 -25.66
CA LEU A 72 15.53 1.63 -24.25
C LEU A 72 16.13 0.26 -23.92
N ASN A 73 15.88 -0.78 -24.74
CA ASN A 73 16.29 -2.15 -24.39
C ASN A 73 17.67 -2.55 -24.91
N ARG A 74 18.09 -2.02 -26.07
CA ARG A 74 19.34 -2.44 -26.76
C ARG A 74 20.44 -1.40 -26.63
N ASP A 75 20.14 -0.13 -26.82
CA ASP A 75 21.17 0.91 -26.96
C ASP A 75 21.53 1.55 -25.62
N LEU A 76 20.56 1.78 -24.73
CA LEU A 76 20.79 2.03 -23.30
C LEU A 76 21.11 0.76 -22.49
N HIS A 77 21.39 -0.39 -23.10
CA HIS A 77 21.69 -1.60 -22.33
C HIS A 77 22.99 -1.41 -21.51
N PRO A 78 23.09 -1.90 -20.25
CA PRO A 78 24.32 -1.76 -19.45
C PRO A 78 25.59 -2.28 -20.13
N SER A 79 25.48 -3.32 -20.97
CA SER A 79 26.60 -3.85 -21.77
C SER A 79 26.96 -3.01 -23.02
N ARG A 80 26.23 -1.92 -23.30
CA ARG A 80 26.57 -0.93 -24.35
C ARG A 80 27.24 0.31 -23.77
N ILE A 81 26.67 0.88 -22.70
CA ILE A 81 27.07 2.21 -22.19
C ILE A 81 27.86 2.16 -20.87
N GLY A 82 28.01 0.97 -20.26
CA GLY A 82 28.85 0.76 -19.07
C GLY A 82 28.27 1.38 -17.79
N GLN A 83 29.16 1.88 -16.92
CA GLN A 83 28.76 2.61 -15.71
C GLN A 83 28.15 3.95 -16.11
N VAL A 84 26.86 4.13 -15.83
CA VAL A 84 26.17 5.42 -15.94
C VAL A 84 26.04 6.03 -14.54
N ASP A 85 26.56 7.24 -14.36
CA ASP A 85 26.40 7.97 -13.10
C ASP A 85 25.03 8.66 -13.04
N ARG A 86 24.54 9.12 -14.20
CA ARG A 86 23.24 9.78 -14.34
C ARG A 86 22.56 9.53 -15.68
N LEU A 87 21.24 9.34 -15.64
CA LEU A 87 20.39 9.11 -16.81
C LEU A 87 19.16 10.03 -16.79
N TRP A 88 19.03 10.90 -17.78
CA TRP A 88 17.82 11.71 -17.99
C TRP A 88 16.91 11.07 -19.05
N PHE A 89 15.61 11.13 -18.83
CA PHE A 89 14.60 10.79 -19.84
C PHE A 89 13.62 11.95 -19.93
N PHE A 90 13.69 12.72 -21.01
CA PHE A 90 12.73 13.78 -21.33
C PHE A 90 11.76 13.29 -22.41
N PHE A 91 10.46 13.51 -22.18
CA PHE A 91 9.42 13.29 -23.17
C PHE A 91 8.48 14.51 -23.23
N GLY A 92 8.46 15.18 -24.38
CA GLY A 92 7.46 16.16 -24.76
C GLY A 92 6.48 15.54 -25.77
N GLY A 93 5.19 15.49 -25.43
CA GLY A 93 4.18 14.85 -26.27
C GLY A 93 2.90 14.52 -25.50
N HIS A 94 2.11 13.58 -26.01
CA HIS A 94 0.89 13.11 -25.34
C HIS A 94 1.13 11.95 -24.39
N GLY A 95 0.50 12.01 -23.22
CA GLY A 95 0.40 10.91 -22.26
C GLY A 95 -1.05 10.46 -22.13
N VAL A 96 -1.27 9.16 -21.96
CA VAL A 96 -2.61 8.57 -21.80
C VAL A 96 -2.59 7.52 -20.68
N SER A 97 -3.72 7.29 -20.03
CA SER A 97 -3.85 6.32 -18.93
C SER A 97 -5.05 5.42 -19.16
N GLN A 98 -4.80 4.16 -19.50
CA GLN A 98 -5.83 3.18 -19.83
C GLN A 98 -5.84 2.10 -18.73
N ASN A 99 -7.00 1.87 -18.11
CA ASN A 99 -7.19 0.85 -17.07
C ASN A 99 -6.19 0.92 -15.88
N GLY A 100 -5.62 2.10 -15.61
CA GLY A 100 -4.62 2.31 -14.56
C GLY A 100 -3.16 2.03 -14.95
N ARG A 101 -2.88 1.75 -16.23
CA ARG A 101 -1.53 1.76 -16.81
C ARG A 101 -1.32 3.07 -17.58
N ASP A 102 -0.22 3.75 -17.30
CA ASP A 102 0.17 5.01 -17.96
C ASP A 102 1.07 4.71 -19.18
N TYR A 103 0.85 5.44 -20.27
CA TYR A 103 1.55 5.28 -21.55
C TYR A 103 1.96 6.64 -22.13
N LEU A 104 3.04 6.63 -22.90
CA LEU A 104 3.51 7.74 -23.71
C LEU A 104 3.17 7.45 -25.18
N LEU A 105 2.51 8.38 -25.87
CA LEU A 105 2.21 8.21 -27.29
C LEU A 105 3.47 8.41 -28.14
N THR A 106 3.70 7.47 -29.03
CA THR A 106 4.73 7.44 -30.06
C THR A 106 4.20 7.99 -31.38
N ALA A 107 5.06 8.33 -32.33
CA ALA A 107 4.62 8.90 -33.62
C ALA A 107 3.74 7.92 -34.43
N ASP A 108 3.97 6.61 -34.27
CA ASP A 108 3.21 5.49 -34.84
C ASP A 108 2.10 4.97 -33.90
N SER A 109 1.76 5.69 -32.82
CA SER A 109 0.73 5.23 -31.90
C SER A 109 -0.63 5.13 -32.57
N LEU A 110 -1.32 4.02 -32.31
CA LEU A 110 -2.59 3.66 -32.92
C LEU A 110 -3.64 3.47 -31.85
N ILE A 111 -4.65 4.34 -31.90
CA ILE A 111 -5.82 4.30 -31.03
C ILE A 111 -7.04 3.93 -31.86
N GLU A 112 -7.65 2.78 -31.57
CA GLU A 112 -8.87 2.31 -32.22
C GLU A 112 -10.02 2.24 -31.22
N ASP A 113 -11.10 2.99 -31.50
CA ASP A 113 -12.34 3.05 -30.72
C ASP A 113 -12.21 3.44 -29.23
N VAL A 114 -11.71 2.53 -28.40
CA VAL A 114 -11.52 2.63 -26.93
C VAL A 114 -10.18 2.00 -26.49
N GLU A 115 -9.39 1.47 -27.43
CA GLU A 115 -8.21 0.64 -27.18
C GLU A 115 -6.93 1.25 -27.74
N LEU A 116 -5.86 1.17 -26.94
CA LEU A 116 -4.53 1.67 -27.24
C LEU A 116 -3.64 0.51 -27.70
N LYS A 117 -3.51 0.33 -29.02
CA LYS A 117 -2.83 -0.85 -29.59
C LYS A 117 -1.32 -0.69 -29.73
N ILE A 118 -0.87 0.52 -30.03
CA ILE A 118 0.54 0.89 -30.13
C ILE A 118 0.73 2.16 -29.31
N ALA A 119 1.54 2.08 -28.25
CA ALA A 119 2.04 3.18 -27.42
C ALA A 119 3.13 2.63 -26.48
N LEU A 120 3.99 3.50 -25.92
CA LEU A 120 5.10 3.09 -25.06
C LEU A 120 4.69 3.09 -23.58
N PRO A 121 4.62 1.93 -22.88
CA PRO A 121 4.14 1.88 -21.50
C PRO A 121 5.17 2.42 -20.50
N ILE A 122 4.76 3.23 -19.52
CA ILE A 122 5.70 3.89 -18.61
C ILE A 122 6.43 2.91 -17.69
N ASP A 123 5.82 1.78 -17.36
CA ASP A 123 6.44 0.72 -16.56
C ASP A 123 7.60 0.04 -17.29
N GLU A 124 7.53 -0.07 -18.62
CA GLU A 124 8.62 -0.60 -19.45
C GLU A 124 9.75 0.42 -19.62
N VAL A 125 9.41 1.72 -19.74
CA VAL A 125 10.39 2.83 -19.66
C VAL A 125 11.12 2.79 -18.33
N ILE A 126 10.38 2.85 -17.21
CA ILE A 126 10.93 2.85 -15.84
C ILE A 126 11.76 1.59 -15.57
N ALA A 127 11.30 0.41 -16.01
CA ALA A 127 12.06 -0.83 -15.86
C ALA A 127 13.36 -0.82 -16.66
N SER A 128 13.36 -0.30 -17.89
CA SER A 128 14.59 -0.26 -18.71
C SER A 128 15.59 0.79 -18.23
N LEU A 129 15.12 1.97 -17.81
CA LEU A 129 15.96 2.98 -17.15
C LEU A 129 16.64 2.39 -15.90
N ARG A 130 15.89 1.63 -15.08
CA ARG A 130 16.40 1.03 -13.83
C ARG A 130 17.22 -0.26 -13.98
N LYS A 131 17.54 -0.68 -15.20
CA LYS A 131 18.66 -1.61 -15.45
C LYS A 131 20.00 -0.99 -14.98
N HIS A 132 20.09 0.34 -14.97
CA HIS A 132 21.16 1.11 -14.34
C HIS A 132 20.84 1.32 -12.85
N GLN A 133 21.17 0.32 -12.04
CA GLN A 133 20.80 0.29 -10.61
C GLN A 133 21.40 1.46 -9.81
N THR A 134 22.65 1.82 -10.08
CA THR A 134 23.40 2.88 -9.37
C THR A 134 23.18 4.28 -9.92
N ALA A 135 22.62 4.42 -11.13
CA ALA A 135 22.49 5.73 -11.77
C ALA A 135 21.48 6.61 -11.03
N ASP A 136 21.77 7.91 -10.95
CA ASP A 136 20.76 8.89 -10.58
C ASP A 136 19.88 9.20 -11.79
N ILE A 137 18.57 8.95 -11.67
CA ILE A 137 17.63 8.99 -12.81
C ILE A 137 16.61 10.10 -12.63
N VAL A 138 16.50 10.95 -13.65
CA VAL A 138 15.53 12.04 -13.72
C VAL A 138 14.59 11.79 -14.90
N LEU A 139 13.30 11.61 -14.60
CA LEU A 139 12.23 11.39 -15.57
C LEU A 139 11.39 12.65 -15.70
N VAL A 140 11.50 13.35 -16.84
CA VAL A 140 10.79 14.59 -17.14
C VAL A 140 9.69 14.31 -18.16
N LEU A 141 8.44 14.57 -17.77
CA LEU A 141 7.26 14.40 -18.62
C LEU A 141 6.60 15.76 -18.84
N ASP A 142 6.76 16.30 -20.06
CA ASP A 142 5.97 17.43 -20.53
C ASP A 142 4.80 16.92 -21.37
N ASN A 143 3.73 16.55 -20.67
CA ASN A 143 2.49 16.07 -21.26
C ASN A 143 1.26 16.54 -20.48
N CYS A 144 0.11 16.54 -21.14
CA CYS A 144 -1.18 16.81 -20.50
C CYS A 144 -1.57 15.66 -19.56
N ARG A 145 -2.14 16.01 -18.40
CA ARG A 145 -2.64 15.05 -17.39
C ARG A 145 -4.15 15.17 -17.20
N GLN A 146 -4.83 15.66 -18.23
CA GLN A 146 -6.26 15.85 -18.41
C GLN A 146 -6.61 15.65 -19.89
N LEU A 147 -7.78 15.09 -20.19
CA LEU A 147 -8.24 14.85 -21.56
C LEU A 147 -8.75 16.12 -22.26
N GLN A 148 -8.29 16.36 -23.49
CA GLN A 148 -9.11 17.05 -24.49
C GLN A 148 -9.87 16.04 -25.37
N GLY A 149 -11.07 16.42 -25.83
CA GLY A 149 -11.78 15.76 -26.93
C GLY A 149 -12.44 14.40 -26.62
N SER A 150 -11.67 13.38 -26.26
CA SER A 150 -12.07 11.97 -26.38
C SER A 150 -12.49 11.33 -25.05
N ARG A 151 -13.80 11.35 -24.74
CA ARG A 151 -14.46 10.71 -23.57
C ARG A 151 -14.27 9.17 -23.43
N LYS A 152 -13.44 8.52 -24.25
CA LYS A 152 -13.31 7.07 -24.35
C LYS A 152 -12.00 6.49 -23.78
N LEU A 153 -10.90 7.25 -23.75
CA LEU A 153 -9.55 6.66 -23.71
C LEU A 153 -8.68 6.97 -22.48
N SER A 154 -9.15 7.82 -21.56
CA SER A 154 -8.75 7.67 -20.16
C SER A 154 -9.93 7.92 -19.22
N ALA A 155 -10.01 7.08 -18.19
CA ALA A 155 -10.96 7.19 -17.08
C ALA A 155 -10.21 7.35 -15.74
N GLY A 156 -8.97 7.85 -15.80
CA GLY A 156 -8.02 7.81 -14.69
C GLY A 156 -6.99 8.93 -14.71
N GLU A 157 -6.32 9.07 -13.58
CA GLU A 157 -5.37 10.12 -13.24
C GLU A 157 -4.00 9.88 -13.92
N VAL A 158 -3.79 10.46 -15.11
CA VAL A 158 -2.55 10.27 -15.89
C VAL A 158 -1.29 10.59 -15.06
N GLY A 159 -0.36 9.65 -15.03
CA GLY A 159 0.89 9.73 -14.27
C GLY A 159 0.80 9.22 -12.83
N LYS A 160 -0.32 8.62 -12.41
CA LYS A 160 -0.44 7.96 -11.10
C LYS A 160 0.44 6.72 -11.00
N GLN A 161 0.37 5.85 -12.01
CA GLN A 161 1.23 4.68 -12.10
C GLN A 161 2.70 5.11 -12.21
N THR A 162 2.98 6.20 -12.96
CA THR A 162 4.32 6.80 -13.05
C THR A 162 4.89 7.15 -11.67
N ILE A 163 4.11 7.83 -10.82
CA ILE A 163 4.56 8.22 -9.47
C ILE A 163 4.84 6.97 -8.62
N GLU A 164 3.90 6.04 -8.53
CA GLU A 164 4.05 4.81 -7.72
C GLU A 164 5.26 3.97 -8.16
N LEU A 165 5.50 3.84 -9.47
CA LEU A 165 6.62 3.08 -10.04
C LEU A 165 7.98 3.80 -9.97
N ALA A 166 7.98 5.13 -9.99
CA ALA A 166 9.19 5.94 -9.87
C ALA A 166 9.66 6.05 -8.41
N GLN A 167 8.75 6.32 -7.48
CA GLN A 167 9.04 6.41 -6.04
C GLN A 167 9.61 5.10 -5.51
N SER A 168 8.96 3.97 -5.82
CA SER A 168 9.42 2.62 -5.46
C SER A 168 10.77 2.21 -6.06
N ARG A 169 11.34 3.01 -6.96
CA ARG A 169 12.66 2.81 -7.58
C ARG A 169 13.59 4.03 -7.44
N GLY A 170 13.29 4.98 -6.55
CA GLY A 170 14.12 6.16 -6.31
C GLY A 170 14.47 6.98 -7.57
N ILE A 171 13.53 7.08 -8.51
CA ILE A 171 13.62 7.95 -9.69
C ILE A 171 13.02 9.30 -9.32
N THR A 172 13.74 10.39 -9.59
CA THR A 172 13.19 11.74 -9.46
C THR A 172 12.31 12.04 -10.68
N THR A 173 11.05 12.42 -10.45
CA THR A 173 10.10 12.72 -11.55
C THR A 173 9.76 14.20 -11.57
N ILE A 174 9.67 14.78 -12.76
CA ILE A 174 9.25 16.16 -13.00
C ILE A 174 8.08 16.11 -13.99
N PHE A 175 6.91 16.59 -13.57
CA PHE A 175 5.71 16.71 -14.39
C PHE A 175 5.44 18.18 -14.71
N SER A 176 5.05 18.46 -15.95
CA SER A 176 4.72 19.82 -16.40
C SER A 176 3.43 20.38 -15.82
N CYS A 177 2.56 19.53 -15.27
CA CYS A 177 1.29 19.90 -14.64
C CYS A 177 0.90 18.92 -13.51
N ASP A 178 -0.08 19.30 -12.69
CA ASP A 178 -0.62 18.42 -11.65
C ASP A 178 -1.66 17.44 -12.23
N TYR A 179 -2.21 16.56 -11.41
CA TYR A 179 -3.33 15.71 -11.79
C TYR A 179 -4.52 16.54 -12.29
N GLY A 180 -5.12 16.14 -13.42
CA GLY A 180 -6.29 16.82 -13.96
C GLY A 180 -6.00 18.23 -14.49
N GLN A 181 -4.79 18.47 -14.99
CA GLN A 181 -4.37 19.72 -15.66
C GLN A 181 -3.77 19.46 -17.05
N TYR A 182 -3.58 20.52 -17.83
CA TYR A 182 -2.92 20.47 -19.15
C TYR A 182 -1.50 21.04 -19.10
N SER A 183 -0.67 20.67 -20.07
CA SER A 183 0.50 21.46 -20.45
C SER A 183 0.17 22.34 -21.64
N PHE A 184 0.59 23.61 -21.62
CA PHE A 184 0.22 24.58 -22.65
C PHE A 184 1.40 24.98 -23.56
N GLU A 185 1.18 24.84 -24.86
CA GLU A 185 2.01 25.44 -25.90
C GLU A 185 1.79 26.96 -26.00
N LEU A 186 2.87 27.73 -26.12
CA LEU A 186 2.82 29.19 -26.16
C LEU A 186 3.40 29.75 -27.47
N ASP A 187 2.52 30.19 -28.37
CA ASP A 187 2.87 30.83 -29.65
C ASP A 187 3.76 32.10 -29.49
N SER A 188 3.84 32.69 -28.29
CA SER A 188 4.66 33.86 -27.96
C SER A 188 6.13 33.54 -27.70
N VAL A 189 6.45 32.32 -27.23
CA VAL A 189 7.83 31.85 -26.97
C VAL A 189 8.25 30.68 -27.87
N LYS A 190 7.32 30.12 -28.67
CA LYS A 190 7.53 28.98 -29.59
C LYS A 190 8.01 27.71 -28.88
N GLN A 191 7.54 27.52 -27.65
CA GLN A 191 7.88 26.45 -26.72
C GLN A 191 6.66 26.11 -25.83
N GLY A 192 6.71 24.98 -25.14
CA GLY A 192 5.84 24.65 -24.02
C GLY A 192 6.12 25.56 -22.82
N ALA A 193 5.06 26.02 -22.14
CA ALA A 193 5.17 26.92 -21.00
C ALA A 193 6.04 26.35 -19.88
N PHE A 194 5.94 25.03 -19.63
CA PHE A 194 6.78 24.32 -18.68
C PHE A 194 8.21 24.15 -19.17
N THR A 195 8.46 23.61 -20.37
CA THR A 195 9.83 23.32 -20.81
C THR A 195 10.67 24.60 -20.97
N TYR A 196 10.07 25.71 -21.41
CA TYR A 196 10.70 27.03 -21.33
C TYR A 196 11.09 27.40 -19.89
N ALA A 197 10.14 27.33 -18.95
CA ALA A 197 10.37 27.65 -17.54
C ALA A 197 11.34 26.67 -16.83
N LEU A 198 11.44 25.44 -17.31
CA LEU A 198 12.36 24.41 -16.80
C LEU A 198 13.80 24.73 -17.18
N VAL A 199 14.05 25.09 -18.44
CA VAL A 199 15.39 25.48 -18.90
C VAL A 199 15.78 26.87 -18.38
N GLU A 200 14.83 27.77 -18.16
CA GLU A 200 15.09 29.03 -17.42
C GLU A 200 15.41 28.75 -15.94
N GLY A 201 14.63 27.87 -15.29
CA GLY A 201 14.75 27.52 -13.88
C GLY A 201 16.02 26.73 -13.53
N LEU A 202 16.41 25.74 -14.34
CA LEU A 202 17.61 24.91 -14.11
C LEU A 202 18.93 25.69 -14.18
N LYS A 203 18.92 26.92 -14.71
CA LYS A 203 20.06 27.86 -14.70
C LYS A 203 20.15 28.68 -13.41
N GLN A 204 19.11 28.64 -12.57
CA GLN A 204 18.97 29.40 -11.32
C GLN A 204 18.85 28.48 -10.09
N HIS A 205 18.26 27.29 -10.26
CA HIS A 205 17.95 26.35 -9.20
C HIS A 205 18.14 24.91 -9.69
N THR A 206 19.08 24.21 -9.08
CA THR A 206 19.33 22.78 -9.31
C THR A 206 18.76 21.92 -8.18
N LEU A 207 18.43 22.49 -7.02
CA LEU A 207 17.73 21.77 -5.95
C LEU A 207 16.24 21.56 -6.31
N PRO A 208 15.69 20.34 -6.19
CA PRO A 208 14.29 20.03 -6.52
C PRO A 208 13.25 21.00 -5.95
N ASP A 209 13.27 21.28 -4.64
CA ASP A 209 12.25 22.13 -3.99
C ASP A 209 12.32 23.60 -4.45
N GLN A 210 13.52 24.09 -4.76
CA GLN A 210 13.74 25.45 -5.28
C GLN A 210 13.28 25.53 -6.74
N LEU A 211 13.58 24.51 -7.55
CA LEU A 211 13.14 24.42 -8.93
C LEU A 211 11.61 24.28 -9.03
N GLU A 212 10.95 23.49 -8.17
CA GLU A 212 9.47 23.43 -8.18
C GLU A 212 8.85 24.78 -7.81
N GLN A 213 9.38 25.49 -6.81
CA GLN A 213 8.91 26.83 -6.45
C GLN A 213 9.10 27.84 -7.59
N TYR A 214 10.24 27.79 -8.29
CA TYR A 214 10.49 28.59 -9.48
C TYR A 214 9.49 28.27 -10.59
N LEU A 215 9.36 26.99 -10.95
CA LEU A 215 8.47 26.48 -11.99
C LEU A 215 7.00 26.87 -11.73
N ARG A 216 6.48 26.64 -10.52
CA ARG A 216 5.11 26.99 -10.13
C ARG A 216 4.79 28.46 -10.36
N ARG A 217 5.72 29.35 -10.01
CA ARG A 217 5.60 30.79 -10.24
C ARG A 217 5.72 31.12 -11.74
N ARG A 218 6.78 30.65 -12.39
CA ARG A 218 7.14 31.04 -13.75
C ARG A 218 6.15 30.55 -14.80
N VAL A 219 5.66 29.32 -14.67
CA VAL A 219 4.62 28.78 -15.56
C VAL A 219 3.30 29.54 -15.38
N ALA A 220 2.94 29.94 -14.16
CA ALA A 220 1.73 30.74 -13.91
C ALA A 220 1.83 32.18 -14.47
N GLU A 221 3.03 32.78 -14.48
CA GLU A 221 3.33 34.05 -15.18
C GLU A 221 3.12 33.89 -16.69
N LEU A 222 3.80 32.91 -17.31
CA LEU A 222 3.79 32.67 -18.76
C LEU A 222 2.39 32.31 -19.28
N ASN A 223 1.65 31.47 -18.55
CA ASN A 223 0.29 31.04 -18.90
C ASN A 223 -0.82 32.03 -18.50
N GLN A 224 -0.50 33.17 -17.88
CA GLN A 224 -1.46 34.23 -17.52
C GLN A 224 -2.70 33.71 -16.75
N ARG A 225 -2.48 32.80 -15.78
CA ARG A 225 -3.50 32.09 -14.98
C ARG A 225 -4.37 31.03 -15.70
N ARG A 226 -3.81 30.26 -16.64
CA ARG A 226 -4.35 28.92 -16.94
C ARG A 226 -3.90 27.91 -15.87
N ASP A 227 -4.71 26.88 -15.63
CA ASP A 227 -4.42 25.83 -14.65
C ASP A 227 -3.35 24.84 -15.15
N GLN A 228 -2.09 25.25 -15.02
CA GLN A 228 -0.91 24.41 -15.19
C GLN A 228 0.05 24.66 -14.02
N VAL A 229 0.20 23.68 -13.13
CA VAL A 229 1.01 23.80 -11.92
C VAL A 229 2.02 22.65 -11.84
N PRO A 230 3.28 22.86 -12.24
CA PRO A 230 4.31 21.82 -12.24
C PRO A 230 4.51 21.11 -10.89
N ARG A 231 5.03 19.87 -10.96
CA ARG A 231 5.28 19.00 -9.80
C ARG A 231 6.60 18.27 -9.95
N ILE A 232 7.40 18.26 -8.90
CA ILE A 232 8.57 17.39 -8.75
C ILE A 232 8.25 16.37 -7.65
N ARG A 233 8.68 15.12 -7.83
CA ARG A 233 8.66 14.09 -6.78
C ARG A 233 10.04 13.49 -6.67
N VAL A 234 10.55 13.47 -5.45
CA VAL A 234 11.90 13.03 -5.12
C VAL A 234 11.79 11.94 -4.07
N GLU A 235 12.23 10.73 -4.40
CA GLU A 235 12.37 9.65 -3.43
C GLU A 235 13.71 8.91 -3.62
N PRO A 236 14.26 8.30 -2.56
CA PRO A 236 13.90 8.52 -1.16
C PRO A 236 14.11 10.00 -0.76
N ALA A 237 13.35 10.49 0.21
CA ALA A 237 13.38 11.90 0.64
C ALA A 237 14.78 12.48 0.97
N SER A 238 15.81 11.66 1.24
CA SER A 238 17.20 12.09 1.35
C SER A 238 17.76 12.74 0.07
N LYS A 239 17.18 12.43 -1.11
CA LYS A 239 17.50 13.08 -2.37
C LYS A 239 16.93 14.50 -2.52
N ALA A 240 16.06 14.99 -1.62
CA ALA A 240 15.41 16.31 -1.78
C ALA A 240 16.41 17.48 -1.83
N LEU A 241 17.61 17.30 -1.24
CA LEU A 241 18.71 18.26 -1.27
C LEU A 241 19.83 17.88 -2.26
N GLN A 242 19.69 16.77 -3.00
CA GLN A 242 20.64 16.40 -4.04
C GLN A 242 20.42 17.26 -5.30
N PRO A 243 21.44 17.98 -5.81
CA PRO A 243 21.28 18.77 -7.03
C PRO A 243 20.93 17.91 -8.26
N LEU A 244 19.91 18.34 -9.00
CA LEU A 244 19.53 17.80 -10.31
C LEU A 244 20.65 17.98 -11.33
N LEU A 245 21.61 18.88 -11.11
CA LEU A 245 22.83 19.10 -11.93
C LEU A 245 24.03 19.54 -11.04
N PRO A 246 24.79 18.62 -10.41
CA PRO A 246 25.95 18.95 -9.57
C PRO A 246 27.11 19.65 -10.30
N SER A 247 27.14 19.61 -11.63
CA SER A 247 28.03 20.40 -12.49
C SER A 247 27.66 21.89 -12.57
N ALA A 248 26.42 22.24 -12.24
CA ALA A 248 25.82 23.55 -12.45
C ALA A 248 25.13 24.13 -11.19
N VAL A 249 25.54 23.67 -9.99
CA VAL A 249 24.97 24.14 -8.71
C VAL A 249 25.18 25.65 -8.57
N THR A 250 24.09 26.38 -8.32
CA THR A 250 24.12 27.85 -8.30
C THR A 250 24.46 28.41 -6.92
N ALA A 251 24.83 29.70 -6.86
CA ALA A 251 25.04 30.39 -5.59
C ALA A 251 23.78 30.39 -4.68
N ALA A 252 22.58 30.34 -5.27
CA ALA A 252 21.32 30.24 -4.53
C ALA A 252 21.17 28.84 -3.90
N ASP A 253 21.40 27.78 -4.68
CA ASP A 253 21.41 26.39 -4.18
C ASP A 253 22.47 26.20 -3.08
N ILE A 254 23.68 26.74 -3.28
CA ILE A 254 24.77 26.68 -2.29
C ILE A 254 24.37 27.35 -0.98
N THR A 255 23.68 28.50 -1.04
CA THR A 255 23.20 29.19 0.18
C THR A 255 22.26 28.28 0.98
N VAL A 256 21.29 27.65 0.31
CA VAL A 256 20.34 26.71 0.95
C VAL A 256 21.04 25.48 1.51
N LEU A 257 22.03 24.91 0.80
CA LEU A 257 22.83 23.80 1.29
C LEU A 257 23.67 24.17 2.51
N VAL A 258 24.31 25.35 2.51
CA VAL A 258 25.10 25.87 3.64
C VAL A 258 24.23 26.14 4.85
N GLU A 259 23.07 26.78 4.68
CA GLU A 259 22.13 27.03 5.77
C GLU A 259 21.64 25.72 6.38
N ARG A 260 21.17 24.76 5.57
CA ARG A 260 20.70 23.48 6.11
C ARG A 260 21.84 22.63 6.69
N ALA A 261 23.05 22.67 6.14
CA ALA A 261 24.21 22.00 6.72
C ALA A 261 24.57 22.57 8.12
N ARG A 262 24.48 23.90 8.30
CA ARG A 262 24.66 24.56 9.61
C ARG A 262 23.55 24.19 10.59
N GLU A 263 22.29 24.17 10.17
CA GLU A 263 21.16 23.72 11.01
C GLU A 263 21.36 22.27 11.48
N VAL A 264 21.66 21.36 10.55
CA VAL A 264 21.84 19.93 10.83
C VAL A 264 23.08 19.67 11.72
N GLU A 265 24.15 20.47 11.61
CA GLU A 265 25.30 20.40 12.52
C GLU A 265 24.96 20.92 13.94
N LEU A 266 24.01 21.86 14.07
CA LEU A 266 23.47 22.32 15.36
C LEU A 266 22.46 21.32 15.96
N GLU A 267 21.80 20.51 15.13
CA GLU A 267 20.96 19.36 15.52
C GLU A 267 21.80 18.13 15.97
N GLU A 268 23.13 18.22 15.94
CA GLU A 268 24.13 17.15 16.18
C GLU A 268 24.07 15.95 15.20
N ASP A 269 23.33 16.03 14.09
CA ASP A 269 23.33 15.01 13.03
C ASP A 269 24.56 15.19 12.12
N PHE A 270 25.70 14.75 12.64
CA PHE A 270 27.00 14.99 12.04
C PHE A 270 27.22 14.31 10.69
N GLU A 271 26.61 13.15 10.41
CA GLU A 271 26.76 12.51 9.10
C GLU A 271 25.85 13.17 8.04
N THR A 272 24.61 13.55 8.36
CA THR A 272 23.79 14.32 7.40
C THR A 272 24.39 15.71 7.15
N ALA A 273 24.91 16.38 8.18
CA ALA A 273 25.61 17.66 8.01
C ALA A 273 26.84 17.53 7.09
N LYS A 274 27.63 16.47 7.28
CA LYS A 274 28.82 16.15 6.47
C LYS A 274 28.47 15.83 5.02
N GLN A 275 27.34 15.17 4.75
CA GLN A 275 26.84 14.94 3.38
C GLN A 275 26.42 16.26 2.70
N LEU A 276 25.73 17.16 3.42
CA LEU A 276 25.36 18.47 2.89
C LEU A 276 26.58 19.36 2.64
N TRP A 277 27.54 19.41 3.57
CA TRP A 277 28.81 20.10 3.34
C TRP A 277 29.61 19.48 2.18
N TRP A 278 29.57 18.17 1.98
CA TRP A 278 30.18 17.53 0.81
C TRP A 278 29.54 18.02 -0.50
N GLN A 279 28.21 18.17 -0.56
CA GLN A 279 27.54 18.77 -1.71
C GLN A 279 27.96 20.24 -1.94
N VAL A 280 28.21 21.00 -0.87
CA VAL A 280 28.80 22.37 -0.98
C VAL A 280 30.22 22.35 -1.57
N THR A 281 31.01 21.28 -1.41
CA THR A 281 32.33 21.17 -2.09
C THR A 281 32.25 21.04 -3.62
N LEU A 282 31.04 20.84 -4.18
CA LEU A 282 30.77 20.84 -5.63
C LEU A 282 30.48 22.26 -6.17
N ALA A 283 30.52 23.28 -5.30
CA ALA A 283 30.40 24.68 -5.67
C ALA A 283 31.54 25.15 -6.59
N GLN A 284 31.28 26.21 -7.37
CA GLN A 284 32.31 26.91 -8.15
C GLN A 284 33.01 28.05 -7.38
N SER A 285 32.80 28.17 -6.05
CA SER A 285 33.34 29.26 -5.21
C SER A 285 34.34 28.75 -4.17
N ASP A 286 35.58 29.21 -4.28
CA ASP A 286 36.67 28.89 -3.34
C ASP A 286 36.34 29.24 -1.88
N GLU A 287 35.49 30.24 -1.63
CA GLU A 287 35.07 30.61 -0.27
C GLU A 287 34.17 29.53 0.35
N HIS A 288 33.10 29.13 -0.35
CA HIS A 288 32.22 28.05 0.11
C HIS A 288 32.93 26.69 0.16
N ILE A 289 33.85 26.40 -0.77
CA ILE A 289 34.68 25.19 -0.72
C ILE A 289 35.57 25.19 0.54
N ARG A 290 36.17 26.33 0.90
CA ARG A 290 37.00 26.46 2.12
C ARG A 290 36.15 26.35 3.40
N GLU A 291 34.98 26.96 3.46
CA GLU A 291 34.06 26.77 4.60
C GLU A 291 33.66 25.29 4.72
N ALA A 292 33.22 24.67 3.63
CA ALA A 292 32.80 23.27 3.61
C ALA A 292 33.89 22.29 4.07
N ARG A 293 35.13 22.45 3.58
CA ARG A 293 36.27 21.64 4.05
C ARG A 293 36.54 21.84 5.54
N THR A 294 36.55 23.09 6.00
CA THR A 294 36.73 23.43 7.43
C THR A 294 35.62 22.84 8.30
N ALA A 295 34.38 22.85 7.82
CA ALA A 295 33.23 22.26 8.49
C ALA A 295 33.30 20.72 8.53
N ILE A 296 33.67 20.07 7.42
CA ILE A 296 33.87 18.60 7.36
C ILE A 296 34.99 18.17 8.32
N GLU A 297 36.11 18.90 8.38
CA GLU A 297 37.19 18.62 9.33
C GLU A 297 36.74 18.81 10.78
N ARG A 298 36.04 19.91 11.09
CA ARG A 298 35.41 20.16 12.40
C ARG A 298 34.44 19.05 12.80
N ILE A 299 33.62 18.57 11.86
CA ILE A 299 32.64 17.50 12.07
C ILE A 299 33.36 16.16 12.31
N ASN A 300 34.37 15.81 11.52
CA ASN A 300 35.18 14.61 11.75
C ASN A 300 35.88 14.67 13.12
N GLN A 301 36.34 15.84 13.58
CA GLN A 301 36.87 16.01 14.94
C GLN A 301 35.79 15.87 16.03
N LYS A 302 34.55 16.31 15.81
CA LYS A 302 33.43 16.09 16.73
C LYS A 302 33.08 14.60 16.84
N ILE A 303 33.01 13.89 15.71
CA ILE A 303 32.80 12.45 15.64
C ILE A 303 33.91 11.73 16.43
N ASN A 304 35.18 12.02 16.13
CA ASN A 304 36.34 11.42 16.81
C ASN A 304 36.49 11.82 18.29
N LYS A 305 35.80 12.87 18.76
CA LYS A 305 35.74 13.23 20.19
C LYS A 305 34.63 12.50 20.96
N LYS A 306 33.63 11.92 20.28
CA LYS A 306 32.67 10.99 20.89
C LYS A 306 33.24 9.57 21.07
N SER A 307 34.48 9.30 20.65
CA SER A 307 35.11 7.96 20.65
C SER A 307 36.41 7.85 21.48
N VAL A 308 36.43 8.41 22.69
CA VAL A 308 37.51 8.20 23.70
C VAL A 308 37.11 7.03 24.63
N PRO A 309 38.00 6.07 24.96
CA PRO A 309 37.58 4.75 25.41
C PRO A 309 37.29 4.59 26.91
N HIS A 310 36.37 3.68 27.22
CA HIS A 310 36.18 3.07 28.54
C HIS A 310 37.08 1.80 28.70
N PRO A 311 37.22 1.22 29.91
CA PRO A 311 38.06 0.03 30.15
C PRO A 311 37.66 -1.17 29.27
N PRO A 312 38.56 -2.15 29.07
CA PRO A 312 38.39 -3.19 28.06
C PRO A 312 37.12 -4.01 28.28
N PRO A 313 36.37 -4.35 27.21
CA PRO A 313 35.20 -5.20 27.33
C PRO A 313 35.52 -6.57 27.94
N PRO A 314 34.56 -7.22 28.62
CA PRO A 314 34.57 -8.67 28.74
C PRO A 314 34.59 -9.32 27.34
N PRO A 315 35.00 -10.60 27.20
CA PRO A 315 35.01 -11.29 25.91
C PRO A 315 33.66 -11.15 25.19
N PRO A 316 33.69 -11.02 23.84
CA PRO A 316 32.66 -10.29 23.10
C PRO A 316 31.26 -10.86 23.30
N VAL A 317 30.42 -10.07 23.97
CA VAL A 317 28.96 -10.26 24.00
C VAL A 317 28.37 -9.55 22.79
N GLU A 318 27.41 -10.21 22.13
CA GLU A 318 26.94 -9.88 20.79
C GLU A 318 26.15 -8.55 20.72
N ALA A 319 26.05 -8.00 19.51
CA ALA A 319 25.60 -6.63 19.28
C ALA A 319 24.07 -6.42 19.37
N SER A 320 23.68 -5.15 19.48
CA SER A 320 22.30 -4.60 19.34
C SER A 320 21.33 -4.80 20.52
N ASN A 321 21.11 -3.73 21.30
CA ASN A 321 20.02 -3.60 22.30
C ASN A 321 19.58 -2.12 22.48
N THR A 322 19.53 -1.34 21.39
CA THR A 322 19.21 0.11 21.43
C THR A 322 17.91 0.41 20.68
N ARG A 323 17.16 1.41 21.16
CA ARG A 323 15.91 1.93 20.54
C ARG A 323 15.87 3.45 20.51
N ARG A 324 14.97 3.99 19.68
CA ARG A 324 14.76 5.43 19.46
C ARG A 324 13.30 5.79 19.72
N LEU A 325 13.04 6.68 20.67
CA LEU A 325 11.73 7.29 20.91
C LEU A 325 11.58 8.51 20.00
N ASP A 326 10.69 8.43 19.01
CA ASP A 326 10.25 9.56 18.18
C ASP A 326 8.91 10.08 18.74
N ALA A 327 8.73 11.40 18.88
CA ALA A 327 7.44 12.00 19.23
C ALA A 327 7.23 13.38 18.60
N ALA A 328 5.98 13.73 18.29
CA ALA A 328 5.61 14.99 17.63
C ALA A 328 4.30 15.58 18.15
N MET A 329 4.20 16.91 18.11
CA MET A 329 3.00 17.69 18.45
C MET A 329 3.01 19.03 17.69
N PRO A 330 1.89 19.76 17.58
CA PRO A 330 1.86 21.06 16.91
C PRO A 330 2.76 22.10 17.62
N LYS A 331 3.54 22.88 16.86
CA LYS A 331 4.35 24.00 17.40
C LYS A 331 3.51 25.11 18.04
N VAL A 332 2.22 25.20 17.70
CA VAL A 332 1.26 26.16 18.27
C VAL A 332 -0.08 25.47 18.49
N CYS A 333 -0.68 25.64 19.67
CA CYS A 333 -2.00 25.13 20.06
C CYS A 333 -2.88 26.28 20.60
N ARG A 334 -4.18 26.06 20.82
CA ARG A 334 -5.10 27.06 21.42
C ARG A 334 -5.78 26.53 22.68
N VAL A 335 -6.06 27.41 23.64
CA VAL A 335 -6.89 27.06 24.81
C VAL A 335 -8.26 26.53 24.36
N GLY A 336 -8.68 25.40 24.93
CA GLY A 336 -9.98 24.77 24.63
C GLY A 336 -10.09 24.09 23.26
N GLN A 337 -9.02 24.09 22.44
CA GLN A 337 -8.95 23.26 21.24
C GLN A 337 -8.35 21.90 21.61
N GLU A 338 -8.82 20.82 21.00
CA GLU A 338 -8.15 19.52 21.12
C GLU A 338 -6.84 19.52 20.31
N THR A 339 -5.83 18.82 20.81
CA THR A 339 -4.48 18.74 20.23
C THR A 339 -3.95 17.32 20.38
N GLU A 340 -3.40 16.77 19.29
CA GLU A 340 -2.73 15.47 19.31
C GLU A 340 -1.25 15.53 19.69
N VAL A 341 -0.78 14.45 20.31
CA VAL A 341 0.64 14.06 20.38
C VAL A 341 0.78 12.66 19.81
N ARG A 342 1.62 12.50 18.79
CA ARG A 342 1.93 11.20 18.18
C ARG A 342 3.30 10.72 18.65
N VAL A 343 3.42 9.43 18.98
CA VAL A 343 4.62 8.82 19.58
C VAL A 343 4.90 7.48 18.93
N MET A 344 6.17 7.11 18.73
CA MET A 344 6.58 5.79 18.26
C MET A 344 7.94 5.39 18.85
N ILE A 345 8.13 4.10 19.12
CA ILE A 345 9.46 3.53 19.40
C ILE A 345 9.97 2.90 18.12
N ALA A 346 10.97 3.53 17.53
CA ALA A 346 11.62 3.12 16.30
C ALA A 346 12.93 2.37 16.56
N LEU A 347 13.37 1.62 15.55
CA LEU A 347 14.75 1.19 15.39
C LEU A 347 15.68 2.42 15.23
N PRO A 348 16.96 2.33 15.62
CA PRO A 348 17.93 3.43 15.47
C PRO A 348 17.95 4.04 14.05
N ASP A 349 17.90 3.19 13.03
CA ASP A 349 18.10 3.57 11.62
C ASP A 349 16.79 3.76 10.82
N SER A 350 15.62 3.55 11.45
CA SER A 350 14.33 3.70 10.77
C SER A 350 14.01 5.17 10.44
N VAL A 351 13.27 5.40 9.35
CA VAL A 351 12.61 6.68 9.04
C VAL A 351 11.75 7.20 10.21
N GLY A 352 11.20 6.30 11.03
CA GLY A 352 10.50 6.60 12.26
C GLY A 352 9.18 7.35 12.07
N LEU A 353 8.79 8.13 13.08
CA LEU A 353 7.48 8.80 13.13
C LEU A 353 7.27 9.76 11.94
N LYS A 354 8.34 10.28 11.34
CA LYS A 354 8.31 11.17 10.17
C LYS A 354 7.63 10.55 8.95
N ASN A 355 7.47 9.23 8.88
CA ASN A 355 6.74 8.56 7.80
C ASN A 355 5.21 8.51 8.02
N TYR A 356 4.74 8.79 9.24
CA TYR A 356 3.35 8.60 9.68
C TYR A 356 2.65 9.90 10.12
N LEU A 357 3.25 11.05 9.78
CA LEU A 357 2.66 12.36 10.03
C LEU A 357 1.91 12.88 8.78
N PRO A 358 0.59 13.08 8.85
CA PRO A 358 -0.19 13.81 7.86
C PRO A 358 0.02 15.33 8.03
N ASP A 359 -0.36 16.12 7.02
CA ASP A 359 -0.33 17.59 7.13
C ASP A 359 -1.23 18.09 8.28
N TYR A 360 -2.40 17.47 8.46
CA TYR A 360 -3.36 17.76 9.54
C TYR A 360 -3.76 16.51 10.30
N THR A 361 -3.96 16.67 11.60
CA THR A 361 -4.40 15.66 12.56
C THR A 361 -5.92 15.49 12.61
N GLU A 362 -6.43 14.48 13.32
CA GLU A 362 -7.87 14.25 13.51
C GLU A 362 -8.48 15.39 14.35
N ALA A 363 -7.70 15.94 15.28
CA ALA A 363 -7.99 17.18 16.02
C ALA A 363 -7.90 18.47 15.16
N GLY A 364 -7.58 18.37 13.86
CA GLY A 364 -7.50 19.50 12.93
C GLY A 364 -6.25 20.40 13.08
N ASP A 365 -5.35 20.08 14.01
CA ASP A 365 -4.07 20.78 14.17
C ASP A 365 -3.02 20.30 13.16
N LEU A 366 -2.10 21.19 12.78
CA LEU A 366 -0.99 20.91 11.86
C LEU A 366 0.21 20.28 12.61
N ILE A 367 0.67 19.10 12.20
CA ILE A 367 1.94 18.49 12.67
C ILE A 367 2.83 18.15 11.47
N SER A 368 3.86 18.94 11.24
CA SER A 368 4.83 18.72 10.17
C SER A 368 5.86 17.64 10.53
N LYS A 369 6.53 17.08 9.50
CA LYS A 369 7.72 16.20 9.70
C LYS A 369 8.89 16.91 10.43
N GLY A 370 8.87 18.24 10.50
CA GLY A 370 9.79 19.08 11.28
C GLY A 370 9.38 19.31 12.74
N ASP A 371 8.33 18.63 13.22
CA ASP A 371 7.86 18.66 14.61
C ASP A 371 8.18 17.36 15.39
N VAL A 372 8.83 16.38 14.74
CA VAL A 372 9.33 15.16 15.38
C VAL A 372 10.63 15.44 16.14
N ASN A 373 10.56 15.45 17.47
CA ASN A 373 11.74 15.32 18.31
C ASN A 373 12.08 13.83 18.51
N ARG A 374 13.32 13.54 18.92
CA ARG A 374 13.83 12.18 19.12
C ARG A 374 14.68 12.07 20.39
N ASN A 375 14.74 10.88 20.99
CA ASN A 375 15.77 10.47 21.95
C ASN A 375 16.07 8.97 21.81
N THR A 376 17.22 8.48 22.23
CA THR A 376 17.54 7.04 22.28
C THR A 376 17.53 6.50 23.71
N PHE A 377 17.31 5.18 23.84
CA PHE A 377 17.35 4.48 25.12
C PHE A 377 17.72 3.00 24.92
N PRO A 378 18.34 2.33 25.91
CA PRO A 378 18.60 0.90 25.86
C PRO A 378 17.33 0.09 26.12
N LEU A 379 17.16 -0.99 25.37
CA LEU A 379 16.08 -1.96 25.57
C LEU A 379 16.61 -3.38 25.32
N THR A 380 16.57 -4.20 26.36
CA THR A 380 16.75 -5.64 26.25
C THR A 380 15.40 -6.33 26.23
N PHE A 381 15.15 -7.09 25.16
CA PHE A 381 13.99 -7.95 25.02
C PHE A 381 14.12 -9.20 25.91
N PRO A 382 13.03 -9.75 26.45
CA PRO A 382 13.07 -11.06 27.10
C PRO A 382 13.52 -12.09 26.05
N LYS A 383 14.47 -12.97 26.40
CA LYS A 383 14.88 -14.07 25.52
C LYS A 383 14.02 -15.30 25.78
N ASP A 384 13.75 -16.04 24.71
CA ASP A 384 13.13 -17.35 24.77
C ASP A 384 14.00 -18.33 25.58
N PRO A 385 13.44 -19.07 26.56
CA PRO A 385 14.23 -19.95 27.41
C PRO A 385 14.68 -21.25 26.72
N VAL A 386 14.18 -21.57 25.53
CA VAL A 386 14.53 -22.76 24.75
C VAL A 386 15.41 -22.41 23.55
N THR A 387 15.09 -21.35 22.81
CA THR A 387 15.85 -20.96 21.60
C THR A 387 16.90 -19.88 21.85
N GLY A 388 16.77 -19.11 22.94
CA GLY A 388 17.66 -17.97 23.23
C GLY A 388 17.40 -16.73 22.37
N GLU A 389 16.43 -16.74 21.45
CA GLU A 389 16.08 -15.60 20.60
C GLU A 389 15.31 -14.52 21.38
N PRO A 390 15.46 -13.22 21.06
CA PRO A 390 14.68 -12.17 21.70
C PRO A 390 13.21 -12.26 21.28
N GLN A 391 12.30 -12.26 22.24
CA GLN A 391 10.85 -12.26 22.04
C GLN A 391 10.30 -10.81 22.06
N PRO A 392 9.26 -10.48 21.28
CA PRO A 392 8.56 -9.20 21.36
C PRO A 392 8.03 -8.88 22.76
N THR A 393 7.78 -7.60 23.04
CA THR A 393 7.29 -7.14 24.35
C THR A 393 6.35 -5.94 24.24
N THR A 394 5.52 -5.74 25.27
CA THR A 394 4.71 -4.53 25.42
C THR A 394 5.43 -3.56 26.36
N LEU A 395 5.64 -2.34 25.89
CA LEU A 395 6.10 -1.20 26.69
C LEU A 395 4.94 -0.23 26.93
N PHE A 396 5.06 0.65 27.91
CA PHE A 396 4.00 1.58 28.28
C PHE A 396 4.47 3.02 28.10
N ILE A 397 3.82 3.76 27.20
CA ILE A 397 4.07 5.20 27.02
C ILE A 397 3.16 5.97 27.97
N SER A 398 3.75 6.91 28.69
CA SER A 398 3.09 7.90 29.53
C SER A 398 3.28 9.30 28.95
N ILE A 399 2.24 10.13 29.02
CA ILE A 399 2.36 11.57 28.78
C ILE A 399 2.03 12.37 30.04
N THR A 400 2.91 13.33 30.37
CA THR A 400 2.72 14.29 31.46
C THR A 400 2.81 15.73 30.94
N ALA A 401 1.73 16.50 31.06
CA ALA A 401 1.61 17.84 30.46
C ALA A 401 0.83 18.82 31.38
N ARG A 402 1.52 19.50 32.31
CA ARG A 402 0.90 20.34 33.37
C ARG A 402 -0.03 21.50 32.92
N SER A 403 -0.03 21.86 31.63
CA SER A 403 -0.87 22.94 31.07
C SER A 403 -2.12 22.41 30.34
N PHE A 404 -2.34 21.09 30.33
CA PHE A 404 -3.33 20.40 29.51
C PHE A 404 -4.15 19.44 30.38
N ALA A 405 -5.42 19.23 30.01
CA ALA A 405 -6.10 18.00 30.34
C ALA A 405 -5.63 16.91 29.36
N VAL A 406 -5.50 15.67 29.81
CA VAL A 406 -5.07 14.52 29.00
C VAL A 406 -6.13 13.45 29.16
N GLU A 407 -6.71 12.97 28.06
CA GLU A 407 -7.80 11.99 28.06
C GLU A 407 -7.34 10.65 28.66
N GLN A 408 -6.25 10.10 28.12
CA GLN A 408 -5.68 8.82 28.55
C GLN A 408 -4.17 8.97 28.71
N ALA A 409 -3.69 9.10 29.96
CA ALA A 409 -2.31 9.47 30.27
C ALA A 409 -1.28 8.32 30.19
N ILE A 410 -1.71 7.09 29.91
CA ILE A 410 -0.88 5.91 29.66
C ILE A 410 -1.49 5.12 28.49
N LYS A 411 -0.66 4.64 27.56
CA LYS A 411 -1.07 3.68 26.52
C LYS A 411 0.00 2.59 26.37
N GLY A 412 -0.45 1.34 26.28
CA GLY A 412 0.41 0.20 25.95
C GLY A 412 0.83 0.23 24.48
N LEU A 413 2.04 -0.28 24.21
CA LEU A 413 2.66 -0.26 22.89
C LEU A 413 3.46 -1.55 22.68
N TYR A 414 3.04 -2.35 21.69
CA TYR A 414 3.76 -3.56 21.30
C TYR A 414 5.01 -3.21 20.48
N LEU A 415 6.11 -3.93 20.70
CA LEU A 415 7.39 -3.68 20.06
C LEU A 415 8.16 -4.99 19.87
N SER A 416 8.66 -5.20 18.65
CA SER A 416 9.46 -6.37 18.28
C SER A 416 10.97 -6.07 18.29
N PRO A 417 11.84 -7.11 18.34
CA PRO A 417 13.29 -6.95 18.27
C PRO A 417 13.82 -6.40 16.93
N ASP A 418 13.02 -6.49 15.88
CA ASP A 418 13.38 -6.27 14.47
C ASP A 418 12.57 -5.14 13.78
N GLN A 419 11.61 -4.51 14.47
CA GLN A 419 10.65 -3.58 13.87
C GLN A 419 10.38 -2.33 14.74
N ASP A 420 9.84 -1.29 14.09
CA ASP A 420 9.23 -0.13 14.74
C ASP A 420 7.87 -0.52 15.38
N SER A 421 7.51 0.14 16.48
CA SER A 421 6.30 -0.17 17.26
C SER A 421 4.95 0.21 16.62
N GLY A 422 4.97 0.97 15.52
CA GLY A 422 3.79 1.72 15.06
C GLY A 422 3.45 2.91 15.97
N VAL A 423 2.53 3.76 15.50
CA VAL A 423 2.25 5.07 16.11
C VAL A 423 1.14 5.00 17.16
N VAL A 424 1.41 5.59 18.33
CA VAL A 424 0.46 5.82 19.42
C VAL A 424 0.07 7.30 19.45
N THR A 425 -1.23 7.58 19.39
CA THR A 425 -1.79 8.94 19.51
C THR A 425 -2.37 9.18 20.90
N PHE A 426 -2.05 10.35 21.48
CA PHE A 426 -2.62 10.88 22.70
C PHE A 426 -3.37 12.19 22.42
N PHE A 427 -4.61 12.30 22.91
CA PHE A 427 -5.40 13.53 22.83
C PHE A 427 -5.25 14.35 24.12
N MET A 428 -5.06 15.65 23.96
CA MET A 428 -4.89 16.60 25.06
C MET A 428 -5.60 17.92 24.74
N MET A 429 -6.10 18.61 25.76
CA MET A 429 -6.77 19.90 25.63
C MET A 429 -6.04 20.98 26.44
N PRO A 430 -5.43 22.01 25.84
CA PRO A 430 -4.72 23.07 26.55
C PRO A 430 -5.69 23.89 27.40
N GLN A 431 -5.41 24.01 28.71
CA GLN A 431 -6.31 24.66 29.67
C GLN A 431 -5.96 26.13 29.92
N ILE A 432 -4.70 26.52 29.75
CA ILE A 432 -4.20 27.86 30.07
C ILE A 432 -3.18 28.33 29.02
N LYS A 433 -3.34 29.56 28.52
CA LYS A 433 -2.40 30.25 27.62
C LYS A 433 -0.99 30.29 28.21
N ARG A 434 0.01 29.92 27.41
CA ARG A 434 1.43 29.91 27.77
C ARG A 434 2.29 30.20 26.55
N SER A 435 3.18 31.19 26.68
CA SER A 435 4.18 31.54 25.65
C SER A 435 5.09 30.36 25.26
N ARG A 436 5.33 29.44 26.20
CA ARG A 436 5.98 28.14 25.97
C ARG A 436 5.42 27.13 26.96
N ALA A 437 4.89 26.01 26.47
CA ALA A 437 4.46 24.86 27.25
C ALA A 437 5.33 23.64 26.91
N ARG A 438 5.49 22.73 27.87
CA ARG A 438 6.25 21.49 27.72
C ARG A 438 5.34 20.29 27.97
N VAL A 439 5.43 19.33 27.07
CA VAL A 439 4.80 18.00 27.16
C VAL A 439 5.96 17.01 27.31
N ARG A 440 5.89 16.12 28.29
CA ARG A 440 6.89 15.05 28.44
C ARG A 440 6.27 13.71 28.06
N VAL A 441 7.01 12.95 27.27
CA VAL A 441 6.73 11.56 26.89
C VAL A 441 7.74 10.68 27.61
N GLU A 442 7.28 9.63 28.28
CA GLU A 442 8.10 8.70 29.09
C GLU A 442 7.73 7.25 28.74
N VAL A 443 8.72 6.37 28.62
CA VAL A 443 8.54 4.95 28.24
C VAL A 443 8.92 4.07 29.43
N PHE A 444 8.05 3.14 29.80
CA PHE A 444 8.22 2.22 30.92
C PHE A 444 8.14 0.75 30.47
N LYS A 445 8.71 -0.17 31.25
CA LYS A 445 8.54 -1.62 31.04
C LYS A 445 7.15 -2.13 31.42
N ASP A 446 6.44 -1.40 32.26
CA ASP A 446 5.25 -1.85 32.97
C ASP A 446 4.24 -0.71 33.14
N GLU A 447 2.95 -1.05 33.24
CA GLU A 447 1.85 -0.08 33.37
C GLU A 447 1.90 0.71 34.68
N GLN A 448 2.49 0.10 35.72
CA GLN A 448 2.64 0.66 37.07
C GLN A 448 3.78 1.71 37.13
N ARG A 449 4.50 1.91 36.02
CA ARG A 449 5.62 2.85 35.85
C ARG A 449 6.83 2.57 36.75
N ALA A 450 7.02 1.32 37.18
CA ALA A 450 8.08 0.92 38.10
C ALA A 450 9.49 1.05 37.47
N VAL A 451 9.64 0.78 36.17
CA VAL A 451 10.94 0.91 35.46
C VAL A 451 10.85 1.84 34.26
N LEU A 452 11.36 3.06 34.41
CA LEU A 452 11.57 4.03 33.32
C LEU A 452 12.72 3.55 32.41
N LEU A 453 12.47 3.48 31.10
CA LEU A 453 13.44 3.16 30.06
C LEU A 453 14.01 4.40 29.37
N GLY A 454 13.16 5.35 29.03
CA GLY A 454 13.54 6.53 28.25
C GLY A 454 12.52 7.66 28.36
N SER A 455 12.93 8.88 28.06
CA SER A 455 12.04 10.05 28.06
C SER A 455 12.40 11.07 26.99
N LEU A 456 11.42 11.87 26.58
CA LEU A 456 11.52 12.92 25.58
C LEU A 456 10.65 14.11 25.99
N SER A 457 11.05 15.33 25.61
CA SER A 457 10.27 16.54 25.85
C SER A 457 9.93 17.24 24.54
N LEU A 458 8.63 17.51 24.35
CA LEU A 458 8.09 18.33 23.28
C LEU A 458 7.78 19.74 23.80
N VAL A 459 7.72 20.69 22.89
CA VAL A 459 7.55 22.12 23.18
C VAL A 459 6.56 22.73 22.21
N THR A 460 5.57 23.44 22.74
CA THR A 460 4.56 24.18 21.95
C THR A 460 4.29 25.56 22.56
N LYS A 461 3.57 26.42 21.82
CA LYS A 461 3.04 27.72 22.28
C LYS A 461 1.52 27.63 22.37
N ILE A 462 0.95 27.86 23.56
CA ILE A 462 -0.51 27.86 23.76
C ILE A 462 -1.02 29.30 23.65
N LEU A 463 -1.84 29.58 22.64
CA LEU A 463 -2.52 30.86 22.44
C LEU A 463 -3.88 30.90 23.15
N GLU A 464 -4.37 32.12 23.42
CA GLU A 464 -5.78 32.35 23.75
C GLU A 464 -6.68 31.94 22.58
N GLN A 465 -7.89 31.48 22.91
CA GLN A 465 -8.96 31.30 21.93
C GLN A 465 -9.45 32.68 21.48
N GLN A 466 -9.40 32.99 20.18
CA GLN A 466 -10.08 34.17 19.66
C GLN A 466 -11.59 33.90 19.60
N SER A 467 -12.39 34.89 19.99
CA SER A 467 -13.86 34.82 19.96
C SER A 467 -14.35 34.50 18.55
N ALA A 468 -15.27 33.54 18.43
CA ALA A 468 -15.66 32.90 17.16
C ALA A 468 -16.52 33.77 16.21
N TRP A 469 -15.98 34.91 15.76
CA TRP A 469 -16.46 35.68 14.62
C TRP A 469 -15.27 36.29 13.87
N THR A 470 -15.39 36.36 12.54
CA THR A 470 -14.31 36.59 11.55
C THR A 470 -13.30 35.42 11.45
N GLN A 471 -12.81 35.04 10.26
CA GLN A 471 -12.87 35.72 8.97
C GLN A 471 -13.13 34.74 7.80
N ALA A 472 -14.24 34.94 7.09
CA ALA A 472 -14.54 34.30 5.81
C ALA A 472 -15.18 35.35 4.87
N ALA A 473 -14.43 36.40 4.55
CA ALA A 473 -14.91 37.54 3.75
C ALA A 473 -13.81 38.08 2.83
N TRP A 474 -14.09 38.02 1.53
CA TRP A 474 -13.19 38.22 0.40
C TRP A 474 -12.77 39.69 0.14
N ARG A 475 -11.58 39.83 -0.50
CA ARG A 475 -11.17 40.80 -1.55
C ARG A 475 -11.80 42.21 -1.60
N LEU A 476 -10.97 43.20 -1.94
CA LEU A 476 -11.13 43.94 -3.22
C LEU A 476 -9.93 44.81 -3.61
N VAL A 477 -9.66 44.87 -4.92
CA VAL A 477 -9.04 46.02 -5.59
C VAL A 477 -10.06 46.56 -6.59
N LYS A 478 -10.57 47.76 -6.30
CA LYS A 478 -11.03 48.87 -7.19
C LYS A 478 -11.23 48.56 -8.70
N LEU A 479 -12.29 48.99 -9.42
CA LEU A 479 -13.32 50.06 -9.30
C LEU A 479 -14.56 49.66 -10.18
N PRO A 480 -15.61 50.49 -10.39
CA PRO A 480 -16.53 51.11 -9.42
C PRO A 480 -18.04 50.85 -9.72
N LEU A 481 -18.91 51.26 -8.79
CA LEU A 481 -20.35 51.64 -8.90
C LEU A 481 -21.01 51.60 -10.30
N ASN A 482 -22.23 51.07 -10.47
CA ASN A 482 -23.44 51.64 -9.83
C ASN A 482 -24.72 50.74 -9.85
N LEU A 483 -25.61 50.97 -8.86
CA LEU A 483 -27.10 50.79 -8.83
C LEU A 483 -27.80 49.39 -8.82
N LEU A 484 -28.49 49.10 -7.68
CA LEU A 484 -29.92 48.65 -7.49
C LEU A 484 -30.44 47.30 -8.10
N ASP A 485 -31.42 46.53 -7.53
CA ASP A 485 -32.20 46.63 -6.26
C ASP A 485 -32.96 45.34 -5.80
N ASN A 486 -33.12 45.17 -4.47
CA ASN A 486 -34.24 44.58 -3.65
C ASN A 486 -34.78 43.09 -3.66
N TYR A 487 -35.39 42.72 -2.50
CA TYR A 487 -36.21 41.51 -2.08
C TYR A 487 -35.46 40.17 -1.75
N SER A 488 -35.74 39.26 -0.76
CA SER A 488 -36.73 39.00 0.37
C SER A 488 -37.78 37.86 0.13
N THR A 489 -38.25 36.96 1.04
CA THR A 489 -38.17 36.77 2.53
C THR A 489 -38.67 35.36 3.02
N THR A 490 -38.56 35.03 4.34
CA THR A 490 -39.33 34.00 5.17
C THR A 490 -39.13 32.47 4.89
N ARG A 491 -39.04 31.47 5.82
CA ARG A 491 -39.75 30.98 7.09
C ARG A 491 -40.87 29.92 6.81
N GLN A 492 -41.24 28.89 7.62
CA GLN A 492 -40.96 28.47 9.04
C GLN A 492 -41.40 26.99 9.39
N GLU A 493 -40.74 26.29 10.35
CA GLU A 493 -41.27 25.35 11.43
C GLU A 493 -42.13 24.06 11.12
N ALA A 494 -42.41 23.04 12.00
CA ALA A 494 -41.94 22.57 13.36
C ALA A 494 -42.46 21.14 13.78
N SER A 495 -42.16 20.71 15.04
CA SER A 495 -42.66 19.54 15.87
C SER A 495 -41.95 18.17 15.72
N GLN A 496 -41.50 17.38 16.73
CA GLN A 496 -41.27 17.44 18.22
C GLN A 496 -42.19 16.59 19.17
N ARG A 497 -41.55 15.89 20.15
CA ARG A 497 -42.01 15.31 21.47
C ARG A 497 -42.21 13.76 21.51
N VAL A 498 -42.07 12.96 22.61
CA VAL A 498 -41.61 12.99 24.06
C VAL A 498 -41.61 11.49 24.55
N TYR A 499 -41.01 10.91 25.63
CA TYR A 499 -40.43 11.31 26.95
C TYR A 499 -39.19 10.42 27.35
N ALA A 500 -38.89 10.17 28.65
CA ALA A 500 -37.78 9.31 29.15
C ALA A 500 -38.11 8.56 30.52
N PRO A 501 -37.21 8.24 31.50
CA PRO A 501 -37.02 6.85 32.01
C PRO A 501 -37.18 6.60 33.55
N ILE A 502 -37.14 5.32 34.00
CA ILE A 502 -37.15 4.87 35.43
C ILE A 502 -36.22 3.63 35.63
N ALA A 503 -35.79 3.29 36.86
CA ALA A 503 -34.83 2.22 37.22
C ALA A 503 -35.17 1.43 38.53
N TYR A 504 -34.28 0.48 38.92
CA TYR A 504 -34.14 -0.28 40.19
C TYR A 504 -34.91 -1.62 40.45
N ALA A 505 -34.16 -2.74 40.39
CA ALA A 505 -33.84 -3.73 41.48
C ALA A 505 -34.97 -4.55 42.20
N PRO A 506 -34.65 -5.51 43.13
CA PRO A 506 -33.98 -6.81 42.87
C PRO A 506 -34.55 -8.05 43.66
N LEU A 507 -33.85 -9.21 43.52
CA LEU A 507 -33.69 -10.35 44.48
C LEU A 507 -34.70 -11.53 44.59
N ASP A 508 -34.17 -12.61 45.22
CA ASP A 508 -34.80 -13.77 45.90
C ASP A 508 -35.46 -14.94 45.11
N THR A 509 -35.41 -16.23 45.52
CA THR A 509 -34.42 -17.08 46.26
C THR A 509 -34.74 -18.60 45.99
N ILE A 510 -34.01 -19.54 46.62
CA ILE A 510 -34.31 -20.99 46.84
C ILE A 510 -33.83 -21.98 45.73
N ASN A 511 -33.27 -23.19 45.97
CA ASN A 511 -32.24 -23.78 46.87
C ASN A 511 -32.34 -25.34 46.80
N ARG A 512 -31.30 -26.09 47.24
CA ARG A 512 -31.15 -27.57 47.36
C ARG A 512 -30.78 -28.35 46.07
N SER A 513 -30.04 -29.47 46.09
CA SER A 513 -29.11 -30.07 47.11
C SER A 513 -28.43 -31.35 46.59
N LEU A 514 -27.35 -31.81 47.28
CA LEU A 514 -26.65 -33.13 47.24
C LEU A 514 -25.48 -33.22 46.22
N LEU A 515 -24.24 -33.66 46.51
CA LEU A 515 -23.63 -34.62 47.49
C LEU A 515 -23.95 -36.10 47.21
N ASP A 516 -23.04 -37.09 47.24
CA ASP A 516 -21.55 -37.16 47.18
C ASP A 516 -21.19 -38.30 46.15
N ASP A 517 -19.95 -38.68 45.82
CA ASP A 517 -18.98 -39.55 46.54
C ASP A 517 -17.69 -39.60 45.66
N THR A 518 -16.44 -39.48 46.16
CA THR A 518 -15.48 -40.55 46.55
C THR A 518 -15.45 -41.78 45.61
N GLU A 519 -14.33 -42.37 45.16
CA GLU A 519 -12.91 -42.45 45.61
C GLU A 519 -12.06 -43.04 44.41
N ASP A 520 -10.71 -43.12 44.31
CA ASP A 520 -9.56 -42.74 45.18
C ASP A 520 -8.22 -42.61 44.36
N CYS A 521 -7.12 -42.28 45.07
CA CYS A 521 -5.67 -42.57 44.96
C CYS A 521 -5.09 -43.65 43.98
N LEU A 522 -3.77 -43.79 43.68
CA LEU A 522 -2.51 -43.12 44.15
C LEU A 522 -1.31 -43.29 43.16
N CYS A 523 -0.44 -42.28 43.11
CA CYS A 523 1.05 -42.20 42.98
C CYS A 523 1.97 -43.08 42.07
N ASP A 524 2.98 -42.36 41.54
CA ASP A 524 4.45 -42.59 41.63
C ASP A 524 5.33 -43.39 40.62
N ALA A 525 6.36 -42.64 40.18
CA ALA A 525 7.78 -42.97 40.05
C ALA A 525 8.34 -43.71 38.80
N ALA A 526 9.37 -43.07 38.22
CA ALA A 526 10.38 -43.68 37.33
C ALA A 526 11.59 -44.22 38.13
N PRO A 527 12.55 -44.88 37.48
CA PRO A 527 13.90 -44.27 37.49
C PRO A 527 14.68 -44.35 36.15
N LEU A 528 15.93 -43.92 36.20
CA LEU A 528 16.83 -43.55 35.08
C LEU A 528 17.87 -44.65 34.71
N SER A 529 18.76 -44.30 33.76
CA SER A 529 20.11 -44.86 33.46
C SER A 529 20.22 -46.04 32.48
N SER A 530 21.26 -46.19 31.63
CA SER A 530 22.28 -45.21 31.16
C SER A 530 23.21 -45.75 30.04
N ASN A 531 23.72 -44.82 29.20
CA ASN A 531 25.05 -44.79 28.54
C ASN A 531 25.39 -45.62 27.28
N PHE A 532 26.37 -45.04 26.54
CA PHE A 532 27.28 -45.56 25.49
C PHE A 532 26.84 -45.68 24.02
N SER A 533 27.30 -44.70 23.23
CA SER A 533 27.69 -44.77 21.81
C SER A 533 29.06 -45.51 21.64
N PRO A 534 29.57 -45.88 20.43
CA PRO A 534 29.66 -45.01 19.24
C PRO A 534 29.38 -45.66 17.86
N GLU A 535 29.34 -44.79 16.84
CA GLU A 535 29.69 -44.97 15.41
C GLU A 535 29.52 -46.34 14.72
N ASN A 536 28.67 -46.37 13.68
CA ASN A 536 29.22 -46.38 12.31
C ASN A 536 28.25 -45.77 11.29
N ASN A 537 28.75 -45.47 10.10
CA ASN A 537 28.11 -44.71 9.03
C ASN A 537 27.43 -45.62 7.99
N GLN A 538 26.15 -45.40 7.69
CA GLN A 538 25.53 -45.89 6.46
C GLN A 538 24.40 -44.96 5.99
N ILE A 539 24.36 -44.68 4.69
CA ILE A 539 23.45 -43.72 4.06
C ILE A 539 22.11 -44.41 3.77
N GLY A 540 21.01 -43.75 4.12
CA GLY A 540 19.65 -44.15 3.78
C GLY A 540 18.81 -42.95 3.36
N GLU A 541 18.83 -42.61 2.07
CA GLU A 541 17.95 -41.58 1.49
C GLU A 541 16.54 -42.14 1.29
N GLU A 542 15.66 -42.06 2.30
CA GLU A 542 14.21 -42.22 2.08
C GLU A 542 13.36 -41.56 3.20
N SER A 543 12.09 -41.28 2.90
CA SER A 543 11.01 -40.73 3.77
C SER A 543 10.80 -39.20 3.91
N ALA A 544 11.66 -38.32 3.39
CA ALA A 544 11.58 -36.86 3.60
C ALA A 544 10.43 -36.10 2.86
N ASN A 545 9.31 -36.75 2.52
CA ASN A 545 8.31 -36.19 1.58
C ASN A 545 6.83 -36.47 1.94
N SER A 546 6.52 -36.78 3.22
CA SER A 546 5.14 -36.93 3.69
C SER A 546 4.59 -35.61 4.30
N LEU A 547 3.34 -35.27 4.00
CA LEU A 547 2.66 -34.13 4.63
C LEU A 547 2.32 -34.49 6.10
N PRO A 548 2.58 -33.60 7.08
CA PRO A 548 2.14 -33.80 8.46
C PRO A 548 0.62 -33.56 8.56
N LEU A 549 -0.14 -34.63 8.36
CA LEU A 549 -1.60 -34.62 8.46
C LEU A 549 -2.05 -34.71 9.92
N CYS A 550 -3.11 -33.99 10.26
CA CYS A 550 -3.79 -34.05 11.54
C CYS A 550 -5.31 -34.05 11.35
N GLU A 551 -6.05 -34.59 12.32
CA GLU A 551 -7.51 -34.62 12.28
C GLU A 551 -8.10 -33.47 13.08
N ALA A 552 -9.11 -32.80 12.51
CA ALA A 552 -9.89 -31.78 13.20
C ALA A 552 -11.37 -32.18 13.26
N ASP A 553 -11.91 -32.26 14.48
CA ASP A 553 -13.35 -32.40 14.71
C ASP A 553 -14.06 -31.04 14.61
N PHE A 554 -15.27 -31.04 14.06
CA PHE A 554 -16.12 -29.87 13.91
C PHE A 554 -17.60 -30.29 13.81
N GLU A 555 -18.51 -29.32 13.87
CA GLU A 555 -19.95 -29.56 13.69
C GLU A 555 -20.49 -28.83 12.47
N THR A 556 -21.22 -29.54 11.61
CA THR A 556 -21.99 -28.94 10.51
C THR A 556 -23.49 -29.05 10.81
N VAL A 557 -24.30 -28.15 10.24
CA VAL A 557 -25.74 -28.03 10.54
C VAL A 557 -26.60 -28.12 9.27
N THR A 558 -27.85 -28.53 9.43
CA THR A 558 -28.88 -28.37 8.37
C THR A 558 -30.10 -27.62 8.89
N VAL A 559 -30.75 -26.85 8.01
CA VAL A 559 -31.92 -26.02 8.33
C VAL A 559 -33.14 -26.35 7.49
N ASP A 560 -34.32 -26.05 8.04
CA ASP A 560 -35.59 -26.15 7.32
C ASP A 560 -35.79 -24.95 6.37
N LYS A 561 -36.93 -24.89 5.67
CA LYS A 561 -37.29 -23.77 4.80
C LYS A 561 -37.50 -22.43 5.51
N ARG A 562 -37.61 -22.41 6.84
CA ARG A 562 -37.67 -21.20 7.69
C ARG A 562 -36.30 -20.82 8.28
N GLY A 563 -35.22 -21.53 7.93
CA GLY A 563 -33.89 -21.30 8.47
C GLY A 563 -33.69 -21.80 9.90
N GLN A 564 -34.61 -22.62 10.43
CA GLN A 564 -34.49 -23.22 11.76
C GLN A 564 -33.62 -24.47 11.71
N MET A 565 -32.70 -24.63 12.67
CA MET A 565 -31.80 -25.79 12.75
C MET A 565 -32.61 -27.08 12.96
N THR A 566 -32.43 -28.03 12.04
CA THR A 566 -33.12 -29.34 12.05
C THR A 566 -32.23 -30.45 12.58
N LYS A 567 -30.93 -30.42 12.22
CA LYS A 567 -29.91 -31.38 12.66
C LYS A 567 -28.55 -30.69 12.79
N ARG A 568 -27.72 -31.28 13.64
CA ARG A 568 -26.31 -30.97 13.87
C ARG A 568 -25.55 -32.27 13.74
N PHE A 569 -24.40 -32.25 13.08
CA PHE A 569 -23.61 -33.44 12.79
C PHE A 569 -22.16 -33.19 13.19
N ALA A 570 -21.67 -33.95 14.17
CA ALA A 570 -20.24 -34.10 14.37
C ALA A 570 -19.59 -34.67 13.09
N LYS A 571 -18.49 -34.06 12.69
CA LYS A 571 -17.69 -34.40 11.53
C LYS A 571 -16.22 -34.24 11.86
N ARG A 572 -15.40 -34.92 11.08
CA ARG A 572 -13.95 -34.95 11.18
C ARG A 572 -13.38 -34.72 9.79
N ALA A 573 -12.32 -33.91 9.68
CA ALA A 573 -11.58 -33.74 8.45
C ALA A 573 -10.08 -33.71 8.70
N THR A 574 -9.37 -34.46 7.86
CA THR A 574 -7.92 -34.47 7.74
C THR A 574 -7.47 -33.12 7.17
N LEU A 575 -6.48 -32.48 7.79
CA LEU A 575 -5.88 -31.23 7.32
C LEU A 575 -4.38 -31.20 7.63
N PHE A 576 -3.63 -30.39 6.89
CA PHE A 576 -2.28 -29.98 7.32
C PHE A 576 -2.26 -28.50 7.68
N LYS A 577 -1.23 -28.10 8.42
CA LYS A 577 -1.00 -26.71 8.83
C LYS A 577 0.26 -26.21 8.17
N GLU A 578 0.12 -25.21 7.32
CA GLU A 578 1.24 -24.51 6.71
C GLU A 578 1.62 -23.33 7.61
N ASP A 579 2.83 -23.35 8.17
CA ASP A 579 3.33 -22.23 8.97
C ASP A 579 3.90 -21.15 8.04
N LEU A 580 3.28 -19.97 8.05
CA LEU A 580 3.75 -18.82 7.28
C LEU A 580 4.76 -17.99 8.07
N GLY A 581 5.13 -18.41 9.29
CA GLY A 581 5.98 -17.71 10.25
C GLY A 581 5.19 -16.74 11.13
N ASN A 582 5.81 -16.29 12.23
CA ASN A 582 5.22 -15.35 13.19
C ASN A 582 3.90 -15.85 13.83
N GLY A 583 3.70 -17.18 13.91
CA GLY A 583 2.46 -17.81 14.39
C GLY A 583 1.28 -17.74 13.40
N VAL A 584 1.50 -17.22 12.19
CA VAL A 584 0.46 -17.09 11.16
C VAL A 584 0.30 -18.41 10.40
N ILE A 585 -0.64 -19.24 10.85
CA ILE A 585 -0.92 -20.55 10.25
C ILE A 585 -1.96 -20.46 9.13
N LEU A 586 -1.75 -21.18 8.03
CA LEU A 586 -2.75 -21.49 7.01
C LEU A 586 -3.18 -22.96 7.13
N GLU A 587 -4.42 -23.20 7.55
CA GLU A 587 -4.99 -24.55 7.68
C GLU A 587 -5.58 -25.03 6.35
N MET A 588 -5.06 -26.14 5.83
CA MET A 588 -5.35 -26.69 4.50
C MET A 588 -6.06 -28.05 4.64
N VAL A 589 -7.38 -28.07 4.39
CA VAL A 589 -8.26 -29.22 4.61
C VAL A 589 -8.30 -30.13 3.39
N GLN A 590 -8.22 -31.44 3.61
CA GLN A 590 -8.30 -32.43 2.53
C GLN A 590 -9.72 -32.54 1.98
N ILE A 591 -9.88 -32.23 0.70
CA ILE A 591 -11.12 -32.39 -0.04
C ILE A 591 -11.07 -33.75 -0.74
N PRO A 592 -11.93 -34.72 -0.38
CA PRO A 592 -11.92 -36.05 -0.97
C PRO A 592 -12.40 -35.98 -2.42
N GLY A 593 -11.78 -36.73 -3.33
CA GLY A 593 -12.22 -36.78 -4.73
C GLY A 593 -13.60 -37.44 -4.90
N GLY A 594 -14.28 -37.13 -6.01
CA GLY A 594 -15.55 -37.75 -6.38
C GLY A 594 -16.30 -37.00 -7.49
N SER A 595 -17.45 -37.55 -7.88
CA SER A 595 -18.34 -36.97 -8.90
C SER A 595 -19.45 -36.13 -8.27
N PHE A 596 -19.83 -35.01 -8.91
CA PHE A 596 -20.98 -34.20 -8.49
C PHE A 596 -21.75 -33.61 -9.68
N LYS A 597 -22.91 -33.00 -9.39
CA LYS A 597 -23.66 -32.16 -10.32
C LYS A 597 -23.27 -30.70 -10.14
N MET A 598 -22.56 -30.15 -11.12
CA MET A 598 -22.18 -28.74 -11.19
C MET A 598 -23.25 -27.94 -11.92
N GLY A 599 -23.54 -26.73 -11.42
CA GLY A 599 -24.64 -25.88 -11.90
C GLY A 599 -25.99 -26.18 -11.24
N SER A 600 -26.96 -25.30 -11.45
CA SER A 600 -28.28 -25.38 -10.81
C SER A 600 -29.30 -26.16 -11.65
N PRO A 601 -30.19 -26.96 -11.03
CA PRO A 601 -31.32 -27.56 -11.72
C PRO A 601 -32.36 -26.50 -12.08
N GLU A 602 -33.21 -26.78 -13.07
CA GLU A 602 -34.14 -25.78 -13.61
C GLU A 602 -35.16 -25.25 -12.59
N THR A 603 -35.44 -26.03 -11.56
CA THR A 603 -36.34 -25.72 -10.44
C THR A 603 -35.69 -24.91 -9.32
N GLU A 604 -34.39 -24.62 -9.37
CA GLU A 604 -33.71 -23.87 -8.30
C GLU A 604 -34.11 -22.39 -8.30
N LYS A 605 -34.66 -21.92 -7.17
CA LYS A 605 -35.12 -20.55 -7.02
C LYS A 605 -33.96 -19.58 -7.26
N GLY A 606 -34.16 -18.65 -8.20
CA GLY A 606 -33.18 -17.62 -8.51
C GLY A 606 -31.92 -18.13 -9.23
N ARG A 607 -31.96 -19.28 -9.92
CA ARG A 607 -30.93 -19.67 -10.90
C ARG A 607 -30.63 -18.56 -11.92
N SER A 608 -29.52 -18.72 -12.64
CA SER A 608 -29.20 -17.96 -13.85
C SER A 608 -28.97 -18.92 -15.02
N ASN A 609 -29.17 -18.46 -16.25
CA ASN A 609 -28.82 -19.24 -17.46
C ASN A 609 -27.30 -19.55 -17.48
N TYR A 610 -26.50 -18.69 -16.84
CA TYR A 610 -25.05 -18.87 -16.68
C TYR A 610 -24.66 -20.11 -15.88
N GLU A 611 -25.59 -20.71 -15.15
CA GLU A 611 -25.39 -21.87 -14.26
C GLU A 611 -25.85 -23.19 -14.91
N SER A 612 -26.09 -23.16 -16.23
CA SER A 612 -26.66 -24.25 -17.03
C SER A 612 -25.76 -24.57 -18.23
N PRO A 613 -25.86 -25.77 -18.85
CA PRO A 613 -26.61 -26.94 -18.39
C PRO A 613 -25.99 -27.55 -17.12
N GLN A 614 -26.83 -28.12 -16.25
CA GLN A 614 -26.33 -28.87 -15.10
C GLN A 614 -25.62 -30.15 -15.59
N ARG A 615 -24.39 -30.36 -15.13
CA ARG A 615 -23.46 -31.35 -15.71
C ARG A 615 -22.80 -32.20 -14.64
N THR A 616 -22.43 -33.43 -14.98
CA THR A 616 -21.57 -34.26 -14.11
C THR A 616 -20.13 -33.81 -14.27
N VAL A 617 -19.44 -33.56 -13.15
CA VAL A 617 -18.00 -33.28 -13.11
C VAL A 617 -17.36 -34.20 -12.08
N ASN A 618 -16.22 -34.80 -12.42
CA ASN A 618 -15.37 -35.57 -11.54
C ASN A 618 -14.28 -34.65 -11.00
N VAL A 619 -14.03 -34.63 -9.70
CA VAL A 619 -12.96 -33.82 -9.09
C VAL A 619 -11.99 -34.77 -8.38
N SER A 620 -10.69 -34.58 -8.59
CA SER A 620 -9.64 -35.34 -7.89
C SER A 620 -9.58 -34.96 -6.40
N SER A 621 -8.83 -35.69 -5.57
CA SER A 621 -8.56 -35.23 -4.19
C SER A 621 -7.49 -34.12 -4.18
N PHE A 622 -7.71 -33.07 -3.40
CA PHE A 622 -6.81 -31.91 -3.24
C PHE A 622 -6.94 -31.33 -1.83
N PHE A 623 -6.13 -30.33 -1.48
CA PHE A 623 -6.29 -29.59 -0.23
C PHE A 623 -6.80 -28.16 -0.51
N MET A 624 -7.74 -27.67 0.29
CA MET A 624 -8.29 -26.31 0.18
C MET A 624 -8.13 -25.54 1.49
N GLY A 625 -7.89 -24.23 1.40
CA GLY A 625 -7.89 -23.35 2.56
C GLY A 625 -9.23 -23.47 3.32
N LYS A 626 -9.13 -23.84 4.61
CA LYS A 626 -10.27 -23.96 5.55
C LYS A 626 -11.17 -22.72 5.54
N PHE A 627 -10.51 -21.58 5.38
CA PHE A 627 -11.05 -20.24 5.31
C PHE A 627 -10.65 -19.56 3.99
N THR A 628 -11.26 -18.41 3.71
CA THR A 628 -10.64 -17.41 2.83
C THR A 628 -9.31 -16.94 3.40
N VAL A 629 -8.38 -16.50 2.54
CA VAL A 629 -7.08 -16.00 2.98
C VAL A 629 -7.29 -14.78 3.87
N THR A 630 -6.80 -14.86 5.10
CA THR A 630 -6.95 -13.80 6.10
C THR A 630 -5.99 -12.65 5.86
N GLN A 631 -6.26 -11.50 6.47
CA GLN A 631 -5.38 -10.33 6.37
C GLN A 631 -3.98 -10.60 6.93
N ALA A 632 -3.86 -11.37 8.03
CA ALA A 632 -2.57 -11.80 8.56
C ALA A 632 -1.81 -12.69 7.56
N GLN A 633 -2.45 -13.74 7.03
CA GLN A 633 -1.84 -14.64 6.04
C GLN A 633 -1.40 -13.89 4.78
N TYR A 634 -2.24 -12.99 4.26
CA TYR A 634 -1.91 -12.19 3.08
C TYR A 634 -0.74 -11.24 3.36
N GLN A 635 -0.73 -10.53 4.49
CA GLN A 635 0.36 -9.63 4.85
C GLN A 635 1.69 -10.37 5.05
N GLN A 636 1.66 -11.56 5.66
CA GLN A 636 2.84 -12.40 5.92
C GLN A 636 3.50 -12.95 4.64
N ILE A 637 2.77 -13.05 3.52
CA ILE A 637 3.29 -13.50 2.20
C ILE A 637 3.58 -12.32 1.26
N MET A 638 2.81 -11.23 1.36
CA MET A 638 2.84 -10.14 0.38
C MET A 638 3.50 -8.85 0.88
N GLY A 639 3.79 -8.75 2.18
CA GLY A 639 4.37 -7.56 2.81
C GLY A 639 3.41 -6.35 2.93
N ARG A 640 2.12 -6.53 2.61
CA ARG A 640 1.10 -5.46 2.57
C ARG A 640 -0.29 -5.99 2.89
N ASN A 641 -1.15 -5.17 3.50
CA ASN A 641 -2.58 -5.48 3.72
C ASN A 641 -3.48 -4.41 3.05
N PRO A 642 -4.03 -4.68 1.85
CA PRO A 642 -4.83 -3.72 1.08
C PRO A 642 -6.31 -3.61 1.53
N ALA A 643 -6.77 -4.49 2.43
CA ALA A 643 -8.17 -4.60 2.83
C ALA A 643 -8.68 -3.32 3.52
N ILE A 644 -9.94 -2.97 3.32
CA ILE A 644 -10.58 -1.81 3.94
C ILE A 644 -11.05 -2.14 5.37
N PHE A 645 -11.70 -3.28 5.57
CA PHE A 645 -12.27 -3.70 6.85
C PHE A 645 -11.22 -4.39 7.72
N LYS A 646 -10.43 -3.61 8.46
CA LYS A 646 -9.27 -4.11 9.21
C LYS A 646 -9.61 -5.15 10.29
N GLY A 647 -8.77 -6.18 10.37
CA GLY A 647 -8.75 -7.19 11.42
C GLY A 647 -8.02 -8.44 10.96
N GLU A 648 -7.06 -8.94 11.75
CA GLU A 648 -6.11 -9.98 11.32
C GLU A 648 -6.76 -11.25 10.79
N LYS A 649 -7.84 -11.70 11.46
CA LYS A 649 -8.64 -12.89 11.14
C LYS A 649 -9.79 -12.64 10.16
N ARG A 650 -9.97 -11.41 9.67
CA ARG A 650 -10.92 -11.14 8.58
C ARG A 650 -10.34 -11.60 7.25
N PRO A 651 -11.17 -11.92 6.24
CA PRO A 651 -10.67 -12.10 4.88
C PRO A 651 -9.88 -10.88 4.43
N VAL A 652 -8.84 -11.10 3.63
CA VAL A 652 -8.28 -10.04 2.81
C VAL A 652 -9.28 -9.72 1.68
N GLU A 653 -9.59 -8.44 1.52
CA GLU A 653 -10.33 -7.92 0.39
C GLU A 653 -9.56 -6.77 -0.27
N ASN A 654 -10.14 -6.13 -1.29
CA ASN A 654 -9.47 -5.13 -2.13
C ASN A 654 -8.24 -5.70 -2.90
N VAL A 655 -8.31 -7.01 -3.18
CA VAL A 655 -7.31 -7.77 -3.96
C VAL A 655 -7.88 -8.16 -5.32
N SER A 656 -7.07 -8.01 -6.36
CA SER A 656 -7.40 -8.45 -7.72
C SER A 656 -7.03 -9.92 -7.93
N TRP A 657 -7.49 -10.52 -9.03
CA TRP A 657 -7.10 -11.88 -9.41
C TRP A 657 -5.58 -11.98 -9.58
N ASN A 658 -4.95 -10.93 -10.12
CA ASN A 658 -3.50 -10.84 -10.27
C ASN A 658 -2.79 -10.84 -8.90
N ASP A 659 -3.29 -10.11 -7.89
CA ASP A 659 -2.74 -10.16 -6.52
C ASP A 659 -2.87 -11.57 -5.91
N ALA A 660 -3.99 -12.24 -6.16
CA ALA A 660 -4.29 -13.56 -5.61
C ALA A 660 -3.39 -14.66 -6.24
N VAL A 661 -3.11 -14.56 -7.53
CA VAL A 661 -2.14 -15.41 -8.23
C VAL A 661 -0.70 -15.10 -7.79
N GLU A 662 -0.34 -13.82 -7.59
CA GLU A 662 0.96 -13.42 -7.03
C GLU A 662 1.17 -14.00 -5.61
N PHE A 663 0.13 -13.96 -4.76
CA PHE A 663 0.14 -14.61 -3.44
C PHE A 663 0.37 -16.12 -3.56
N CYS A 664 -0.35 -16.80 -4.47
CA CYS A 664 -0.18 -18.24 -4.69
C CYS A 664 1.24 -18.59 -5.15
N ALA A 665 1.84 -17.79 -6.04
CA ALA A 665 3.21 -17.98 -6.51
C ALA A 665 4.23 -17.80 -5.38
N LYS A 666 4.11 -16.74 -4.57
CA LYS A 666 5.00 -16.49 -3.41
C LYS A 666 4.83 -17.54 -2.31
N LEU A 667 3.60 -17.94 -2.01
CA LEU A 667 3.32 -19.03 -1.07
C LEU A 667 3.93 -20.35 -1.56
N SER A 668 3.85 -20.63 -2.87
CA SER A 668 4.50 -21.81 -3.46
C SER A 668 6.02 -21.76 -3.34
N GLN A 669 6.63 -20.62 -3.68
CA GLN A 669 8.08 -20.40 -3.58
C GLN A 669 8.58 -20.53 -2.12
N ARG A 670 7.79 -20.07 -1.14
CA ARG A 670 8.15 -20.11 0.29
C ARG A 670 8.04 -21.52 0.90
N THR A 671 7.10 -22.33 0.41
CA THR A 671 6.75 -23.63 1.02
C THR A 671 7.29 -24.84 0.25
N GLY A 672 7.73 -24.65 -1.00
CA GLY A 672 8.10 -25.73 -1.91
C GLY A 672 6.91 -26.53 -2.47
N ARG A 673 5.66 -26.13 -2.16
CA ARG A 673 4.43 -26.84 -2.56
C ARG A 673 3.67 -26.05 -3.63
N THR A 674 2.88 -26.72 -4.47
CA THR A 674 2.14 -26.05 -5.55
C THR A 674 0.81 -25.49 -5.04
N TYR A 675 0.80 -24.21 -4.67
CA TYR A 675 -0.40 -23.44 -4.34
C TYR A 675 -0.95 -22.68 -5.56
N ARG A 676 -2.27 -22.64 -5.69
CA ARG A 676 -2.99 -21.89 -6.73
C ARG A 676 -4.40 -21.50 -6.26
N LEU A 677 -5.11 -20.73 -7.09
CA LEU A 677 -6.56 -20.58 -6.95
C LEU A 677 -7.28 -21.89 -7.27
N PRO A 678 -8.43 -22.18 -6.64
CA PRO A 678 -9.29 -23.30 -7.04
C PRO A 678 -9.80 -23.10 -8.47
N SER A 679 -10.07 -24.21 -9.17
CA SER A 679 -10.96 -24.15 -10.32
C SER A 679 -12.40 -23.88 -9.87
N GLU A 680 -13.25 -23.42 -10.78
CA GLU A 680 -14.67 -23.25 -10.52
C GLU A 680 -15.34 -24.57 -10.09
N ALA A 681 -14.90 -25.68 -10.70
CA ALA A 681 -15.39 -27.02 -10.40
C ALA A 681 -14.96 -27.50 -9.01
N GLU A 682 -13.69 -27.29 -8.64
CA GLU A 682 -13.18 -27.53 -7.29
C GLU A 682 -13.93 -26.69 -6.26
N TRP A 683 -14.19 -25.41 -6.56
CA TRP A 683 -14.92 -24.52 -5.66
C TRP A 683 -16.38 -24.95 -5.45
N GLU A 684 -17.15 -25.26 -6.51
CA GLU A 684 -18.54 -25.68 -6.33
C GLU A 684 -18.64 -27.06 -5.66
N TYR A 685 -17.76 -28.00 -5.99
CA TYR A 685 -17.66 -29.30 -5.33
C TYR A 685 -17.40 -29.14 -3.83
N ALA A 686 -16.38 -28.34 -3.49
CA ALA A 686 -15.97 -28.07 -2.12
C ALA A 686 -17.06 -27.31 -1.35
N CYS A 687 -17.71 -26.32 -1.95
CA CYS A 687 -18.82 -25.55 -1.38
C CYS A 687 -20.01 -26.46 -1.03
N ARG A 688 -20.45 -27.29 -1.99
CA ARG A 688 -21.60 -28.18 -1.82
C ARG A 688 -21.38 -29.27 -0.78
N ALA A 689 -20.14 -29.76 -0.61
CA ALA A 689 -19.79 -30.84 0.31
C ALA A 689 -20.77 -32.02 0.28
N ARG A 690 -21.01 -32.57 -0.93
CA ARG A 690 -21.94 -33.66 -1.26
C ARG A 690 -23.45 -33.33 -1.20
N THR A 691 -23.86 -32.09 -0.95
CA THR A 691 -25.27 -31.67 -1.04
C THR A 691 -25.67 -31.25 -2.46
N THR A 692 -26.97 -31.37 -2.77
CA THR A 692 -27.58 -30.91 -4.04
C THR A 692 -28.44 -29.66 -3.87
N THR A 693 -28.52 -29.11 -2.66
CA THR A 693 -29.31 -27.94 -2.29
C THR A 693 -28.63 -26.62 -2.70
N PRO A 694 -29.36 -25.48 -2.67
CA PRO A 694 -28.80 -24.17 -3.03
C PRO A 694 -27.68 -23.72 -2.08
N PHE A 695 -27.72 -24.15 -0.82
CA PHE A 695 -26.68 -23.96 0.19
C PHE A 695 -26.34 -25.30 0.86
N HIS A 696 -25.16 -25.44 1.46
CA HIS A 696 -24.75 -26.70 2.07
C HIS A 696 -25.58 -27.09 3.31
N PHE A 697 -26.13 -26.10 4.04
CA PHE A 697 -27.03 -26.32 5.16
C PHE A 697 -28.50 -26.52 4.73
N GLY A 698 -28.83 -26.41 3.44
CA GLY A 698 -30.14 -26.78 2.91
C GLY A 698 -30.80 -25.76 1.98
N GLN A 699 -32.12 -25.65 2.08
CA GLN A 699 -32.96 -24.92 1.12
C GLN A 699 -33.04 -23.41 1.33
N THR A 700 -32.44 -22.87 2.40
CA THR A 700 -32.36 -21.42 2.63
C THR A 700 -31.19 -21.03 3.53
N VAL A 701 -30.93 -19.73 3.65
CA VAL A 701 -29.84 -19.10 4.41
C VAL A 701 -30.39 -18.02 5.35
N THR A 702 -29.71 -17.78 6.48
CA THR A 702 -30.03 -16.73 7.45
C THR A 702 -28.75 -16.00 7.88
N SER A 703 -28.86 -14.82 8.50
CA SER A 703 -27.69 -14.07 9.01
C SER A 703 -26.94 -14.77 10.16
N ALA A 704 -27.42 -15.92 10.64
CA ALA A 704 -26.73 -16.80 11.59
C ALA A 704 -25.97 -17.97 10.92
N LEU A 705 -26.07 -18.11 9.60
CA LEU A 705 -25.42 -19.15 8.78
C LEU A 705 -24.41 -18.57 7.77
N ALA A 706 -24.45 -17.26 7.53
CA ALA A 706 -23.62 -16.55 6.56
C ALA A 706 -23.56 -15.04 6.90
N ASN A 707 -22.53 -14.36 6.41
CA ASN A 707 -22.46 -12.89 6.40
C ASN A 707 -22.86 -12.34 5.02
N TYR A 708 -24.06 -11.78 4.90
CA TYR A 708 -24.61 -11.22 3.66
C TYR A 708 -25.67 -10.17 4.01
N ASP A 709 -26.28 -9.53 3.01
CA ASP A 709 -27.40 -8.62 3.24
C ASP A 709 -28.73 -9.40 3.35
N ALA A 710 -28.99 -9.86 4.57
CA ALA A 710 -30.25 -10.51 4.97
C ALA A 710 -31.40 -9.51 5.15
N SER A 711 -31.15 -8.20 5.01
CA SER A 711 -32.16 -7.14 5.09
C SER A 711 -32.85 -6.90 3.75
N LYS A 712 -32.14 -7.06 2.62
CA LYS A 712 -32.68 -6.90 1.26
C LYS A 712 -33.85 -7.86 0.99
N ALA A 713 -33.60 -9.17 1.02
CA ALA A 713 -34.57 -10.19 0.60
C ALA A 713 -34.38 -11.53 1.34
N VAL A 714 -35.44 -12.35 1.34
CA VAL A 714 -35.44 -13.74 1.83
C VAL A 714 -35.43 -14.71 0.64
N TYR A 715 -34.72 -15.83 0.80
CA TYR A 715 -34.60 -16.89 -0.20
C TYR A 715 -35.67 -17.97 -0.04
N GLY A 716 -35.97 -18.41 1.17
CA GLY A 716 -36.92 -19.48 1.46
C GLY A 716 -38.23 -18.95 2.04
N SER A 717 -38.42 -19.22 3.34
CA SER A 717 -39.53 -18.77 4.19
C SER A 717 -39.03 -18.37 5.59
N GLU A 718 -37.73 -18.07 5.71
CA GLU A 718 -37.08 -17.50 6.89
C GLU A 718 -37.49 -16.04 7.14
N PRO A 719 -37.35 -15.52 8.37
CA PRO A 719 -37.42 -14.08 8.62
C PRO A 719 -36.25 -13.33 7.95
N LYS A 720 -36.45 -12.05 7.65
CA LYS A 720 -35.34 -11.13 7.32
C LYS A 720 -34.35 -11.09 8.49
N GLY A 721 -33.06 -11.01 8.16
CA GLY A 721 -31.98 -11.04 9.13
C GLY A 721 -31.20 -9.72 9.24
N GLU A 722 -30.14 -9.77 10.03
CA GLU A 722 -29.18 -8.69 10.20
C GLU A 722 -28.37 -8.44 8.91
N TYR A 723 -28.14 -7.18 8.55
CA TYR A 723 -27.16 -6.78 7.56
C TYR A 723 -26.03 -6.03 8.26
N ARG A 724 -24.80 -6.56 8.17
CA ARG A 724 -23.67 -6.12 9.00
C ARG A 724 -22.85 -4.97 8.42
N GLY A 725 -23.00 -4.67 7.13
CA GLY A 725 -22.30 -3.56 6.48
C GLY A 725 -20.78 -3.72 6.29
N GLN A 726 -20.21 -4.88 6.66
CA GLN A 726 -18.77 -5.17 6.60
C GLN A 726 -18.51 -6.68 6.57
N THR A 727 -17.25 -7.08 6.36
CA THR A 727 -16.79 -8.46 6.57
C THR A 727 -16.93 -8.92 8.03
N THR A 728 -16.75 -10.21 8.27
CA THR A 728 -16.63 -10.84 9.60
C THR A 728 -15.32 -11.60 9.68
N GLU A 729 -14.84 -11.93 10.89
CA GLU A 729 -13.74 -12.88 11.04
C GLU A 729 -14.08 -14.22 10.39
N VAL A 730 -13.10 -14.88 9.77
CA VAL A 730 -13.31 -16.19 9.16
C VAL A 730 -13.65 -17.22 10.23
N GLY A 731 -14.56 -18.14 9.90
CA GLY A 731 -15.06 -19.13 10.86
C GLY A 731 -16.20 -18.65 11.75
N SER A 732 -16.75 -17.44 11.54
CA SER A 732 -17.89 -16.91 12.32
C SER A 732 -19.21 -17.69 12.16
N PHE A 733 -19.29 -18.63 11.21
CA PHE A 733 -20.50 -19.39 10.87
C PHE A 733 -20.19 -20.89 10.75
N PRO A 734 -21.20 -21.78 10.84
CA PRO A 734 -20.98 -23.22 10.75
C PRO A 734 -20.30 -23.64 9.42
N PRO A 735 -19.34 -24.58 9.47
CA PRO A 735 -18.71 -25.14 8.28
C PRO A 735 -19.63 -26.12 7.54
N ASN A 736 -19.29 -26.41 6.29
CA ASN A 736 -19.91 -27.48 5.53
C ASN A 736 -19.37 -28.87 5.89
N ALA A 737 -19.91 -29.92 5.28
CA ALA A 737 -19.56 -31.31 5.59
C ALA A 737 -18.11 -31.73 5.22
N PHE A 738 -17.32 -30.85 4.60
CA PHE A 738 -15.87 -31.02 4.39
C PHE A 738 -15.01 -30.18 5.35
N GLY A 739 -15.61 -29.44 6.29
CA GLY A 739 -14.87 -28.61 7.25
C GLY A 739 -14.48 -27.23 6.72
N LEU A 740 -15.04 -26.80 5.59
CA LEU A 740 -14.80 -25.49 5.00
C LEU A 740 -15.81 -24.46 5.50
N TYR A 741 -15.29 -23.29 5.83
CA TYR A 741 -16.02 -22.15 6.40
C TYR A 741 -16.21 -21.04 5.36
N ASP A 742 -17.19 -20.16 5.62
CA ASP A 742 -17.49 -18.95 4.82
C ASP A 742 -17.81 -19.19 3.34
N MET A 743 -18.14 -20.44 2.93
CA MET A 743 -18.49 -20.80 1.54
C MET A 743 -19.78 -20.13 1.00
N HIS A 744 -20.44 -19.29 1.81
CA HIS A 744 -21.65 -18.53 1.49
C HIS A 744 -21.52 -17.13 2.12
N GLY A 745 -21.30 -16.10 1.30
CA GLY A 745 -21.13 -14.72 1.75
C GLY A 745 -19.72 -14.39 2.25
N ASN A 746 -19.65 -13.43 3.18
CA ASN A 746 -18.43 -12.73 3.63
C ASN A 746 -17.72 -11.98 2.49
N VAL A 747 -17.01 -12.67 1.56
CA VAL A 747 -16.41 -12.06 0.36
C VAL A 747 -16.55 -12.97 -0.87
N TRP A 748 -16.73 -12.37 -2.05
CA TRP A 748 -16.61 -13.10 -3.32
C TRP A 748 -15.19 -13.65 -3.45
N GLU A 749 -15.06 -14.87 -3.98
CA GLU A 749 -13.77 -15.56 -4.08
C GLU A 749 -13.34 -15.75 -5.53
N TRP A 750 -12.12 -15.32 -5.86
CA TRP A 750 -11.48 -15.58 -7.15
C TRP A 750 -11.25 -17.08 -7.40
N CYS A 751 -11.68 -17.56 -8.57
CA CYS A 751 -11.31 -18.87 -9.13
C CYS A 751 -10.27 -18.70 -10.26
N GLN A 752 -9.58 -19.77 -10.64
CA GLN A 752 -8.57 -19.76 -11.70
C GLN A 752 -9.17 -19.51 -13.10
N ASP A 753 -10.42 -19.92 -13.31
CA ASP A 753 -11.12 -20.00 -14.58
C ASP A 753 -11.37 -18.65 -15.28
N HIS A 754 -11.41 -18.71 -16.61
CA HIS A 754 -11.93 -17.65 -17.46
C HIS A 754 -13.46 -17.69 -17.43
N TRP A 755 -14.11 -16.53 -17.46
CA TRP A 755 -15.55 -16.43 -17.56
C TRP A 755 -16.08 -17.00 -18.87
N HIS A 756 -17.12 -17.82 -18.77
CA HIS A 756 -17.88 -18.36 -19.91
C HIS A 756 -19.37 -18.24 -19.59
N GLU A 757 -20.20 -17.81 -20.54
CA GLU A 757 -21.62 -17.50 -20.29
C GLU A 757 -22.52 -18.69 -19.95
N ASN A 758 -22.03 -19.92 -20.02
CA ASN A 758 -22.76 -21.15 -19.68
C ASN A 758 -21.74 -22.30 -19.56
N TYR A 759 -22.18 -23.54 -19.26
CA TYR A 759 -21.30 -24.70 -19.12
C TYR A 759 -21.22 -25.62 -20.36
N GLN A 760 -21.66 -25.18 -21.54
CA GLN A 760 -21.47 -25.94 -22.79
C GLN A 760 -19.99 -25.95 -23.14
N GLY A 761 -19.41 -27.14 -23.36
CA GLY A 761 -17.98 -27.30 -23.67
C GLY A 761 -17.02 -27.24 -22.47
N ALA A 762 -17.49 -26.97 -21.25
CA ALA A 762 -16.62 -26.92 -20.07
C ALA A 762 -15.91 -28.27 -19.77
N PRO A 763 -14.78 -28.28 -19.03
CA PRO A 763 -14.11 -29.51 -18.56
C PRO A 763 -14.97 -30.35 -17.59
N ASN A 764 -14.74 -31.67 -17.55
CA ASN A 764 -15.47 -32.63 -16.70
C ASN A 764 -14.59 -33.37 -15.68
N ASP A 765 -13.33 -32.95 -15.55
CA ASP A 765 -12.25 -33.55 -14.76
C ASP A 765 -11.80 -32.69 -13.55
N GLY A 766 -12.47 -31.56 -13.33
CA GLY A 766 -12.16 -30.60 -12.27
C GLY A 766 -11.07 -29.58 -12.64
N SER A 767 -10.52 -29.63 -13.85
CA SER A 767 -9.57 -28.62 -14.33
C SER A 767 -10.24 -27.25 -14.50
N ALA A 768 -9.43 -26.18 -14.44
CA ALA A 768 -9.90 -24.82 -14.67
C ALA A 768 -10.18 -24.59 -16.16
N TRP A 769 -11.34 -24.01 -16.48
CA TRP A 769 -11.72 -23.69 -17.84
C TRP A 769 -11.03 -22.40 -18.29
N LEU A 770 -9.96 -22.56 -19.06
CA LEU A 770 -9.20 -21.47 -19.65
C LEU A 770 -9.53 -21.33 -21.14
N SER A 771 -9.45 -20.11 -21.65
CA SER A 771 -9.54 -19.78 -23.08
C SER A 771 -8.24 -19.11 -23.54
N GLU A 772 -8.03 -19.01 -24.85
CA GLU A 772 -6.83 -18.35 -25.42
C GLU A 772 -6.83 -16.83 -25.24
N ASP A 773 -7.96 -16.23 -24.85
CA ASP A 773 -8.09 -14.81 -24.57
C ASP A 773 -7.35 -14.41 -23.28
N LYS A 774 -6.32 -13.58 -23.45
CA LYS A 774 -5.49 -13.04 -22.37
C LYS A 774 -6.21 -11.96 -21.55
N HIS A 775 -7.25 -11.34 -22.10
CA HIS A 775 -8.04 -10.28 -21.47
C HIS A 775 -9.27 -10.82 -20.75
N ALA A 776 -9.50 -12.14 -20.81
CA ALA A 776 -10.68 -12.80 -20.28
C ALA A 776 -10.96 -12.42 -18.82
N LEU A 777 -12.22 -12.03 -18.59
CA LEU A 777 -12.82 -11.85 -17.28
C LEU A 777 -12.59 -13.10 -16.41
N ARG A 778 -12.36 -12.90 -15.12
CA ARG A 778 -12.06 -13.96 -14.15
C ARG A 778 -13.26 -14.25 -13.28
N LEU A 779 -13.42 -15.53 -12.93
CA LEU A 779 -14.63 -16.01 -12.28
C LEU A 779 -14.61 -15.80 -10.76
N LEU A 780 -15.80 -15.47 -10.22
CA LEU A 780 -16.06 -15.21 -8.81
C LEU A 780 -17.16 -16.12 -8.25
N ARG A 781 -16.98 -16.58 -7.00
CA ARG A 781 -17.90 -17.47 -6.27
C ARG A 781 -18.23 -16.98 -4.85
N GLY A 782 -19.21 -17.60 -4.20
CA GLY A 782 -19.51 -17.41 -2.77
C GLY A 782 -20.51 -16.31 -2.41
N GLY A 783 -20.53 -15.19 -3.12
CA GLY A 783 -21.26 -13.99 -2.65
C GLY A 783 -20.49 -13.23 -1.58
N SER A 784 -21.00 -12.08 -1.12
CA SER A 784 -20.30 -11.21 -0.15
C SER A 784 -21.22 -10.62 0.92
N TRP A 785 -20.64 -9.96 1.92
CA TRP A 785 -21.34 -9.22 2.99
C TRP A 785 -22.40 -8.22 2.50
N TYR A 786 -22.26 -7.68 1.28
CA TYR A 786 -23.22 -6.77 0.64
C TYR A 786 -24.30 -7.48 -0.21
N SER A 787 -24.06 -8.74 -0.55
CA SER A 787 -24.85 -9.49 -1.53
C SER A 787 -26.19 -9.95 -0.95
N GLY A 788 -27.23 -10.00 -1.79
CA GLY A 788 -28.49 -10.68 -1.45
C GLY A 788 -28.34 -12.22 -1.52
N PRO A 789 -29.23 -12.99 -0.87
CA PRO A 789 -29.01 -14.44 -0.69
C PRO A 789 -29.02 -15.25 -1.99
N ARG A 790 -29.64 -14.73 -3.07
CA ARG A 790 -29.56 -15.31 -4.43
C ARG A 790 -28.11 -15.52 -4.88
N SER A 791 -27.21 -14.59 -4.52
CA SER A 791 -25.80 -14.60 -4.92
C SER A 791 -24.93 -15.50 -4.05
N CYS A 792 -25.42 -15.94 -2.89
CA CYS A 792 -24.67 -16.75 -1.94
C CYS A 792 -24.87 -18.26 -2.14
N ARG A 793 -25.68 -18.69 -3.13
CA ARG A 793 -25.89 -20.11 -3.45
C ARG A 793 -24.61 -20.75 -3.99
N SER A 794 -24.41 -22.04 -3.73
CA SER A 794 -23.31 -22.84 -4.30
C SER A 794 -23.24 -22.75 -5.83
N ALA A 795 -24.39 -22.75 -6.52
CA ALA A 795 -24.44 -22.67 -7.98
C ALA A 795 -24.20 -21.26 -8.55
N CYS A 796 -24.24 -20.19 -7.74
CA CYS A 796 -24.16 -18.83 -8.29
C CYS A 796 -22.76 -18.52 -8.80
N ARG A 797 -22.69 -17.98 -10.02
CA ARG A 797 -21.46 -17.54 -10.69
C ARG A 797 -21.48 -16.03 -10.86
N ASN A 798 -20.32 -15.39 -10.77
CA ASN A 798 -20.11 -13.98 -11.09
C ASN A 798 -18.74 -13.79 -11.76
N HIS A 799 -18.40 -12.59 -12.21
CA HIS A 799 -17.09 -12.30 -12.81
C HIS A 799 -16.65 -10.85 -12.59
N ALA A 800 -15.36 -10.58 -12.78
CA ALA A 800 -14.79 -9.24 -12.90
C ALA A 800 -13.46 -9.30 -13.70
N TYR A 801 -12.90 -8.15 -14.08
CA TYR A 801 -11.61 -8.13 -14.77
C TYR A 801 -10.47 -8.58 -13.85
N PRO A 802 -9.39 -9.22 -14.36
CA PRO A 802 -8.30 -9.74 -13.55
C PRO A 802 -7.58 -8.69 -12.68
N ALA A 803 -7.66 -7.41 -13.05
CA ALA A 803 -7.11 -6.27 -12.31
C ALA A 803 -8.13 -5.56 -11.38
N THR A 804 -9.42 -5.92 -11.40
CA THR A 804 -10.44 -5.28 -10.55
C THR A 804 -10.15 -5.57 -9.07
N ARG A 805 -10.10 -4.52 -8.25
CA ARG A 805 -10.07 -4.62 -6.78
C ARG A 805 -11.43 -4.19 -6.21
N SER A 806 -11.89 -4.84 -5.15
CA SER A 806 -13.13 -4.48 -4.45
C SER A 806 -13.11 -4.95 -3.00
N ASN A 807 -13.69 -4.17 -2.09
CA ASN A 807 -13.95 -4.59 -0.70
C ASN A 807 -15.06 -5.65 -0.58
N LEU A 808 -15.62 -6.10 -1.70
CA LEU A 808 -16.50 -7.25 -1.79
C LEU A 808 -15.78 -8.56 -2.14
N THR A 809 -14.48 -8.51 -2.48
CA THR A 809 -13.77 -9.62 -3.15
C THR A 809 -12.44 -9.95 -2.48
N GLY A 810 -12.28 -11.24 -2.14
CA GLY A 810 -11.06 -11.88 -1.67
C GLY A 810 -10.81 -13.19 -2.43
N PHE A 811 -10.19 -14.18 -1.79
CA PHE A 811 -9.97 -15.52 -2.36
C PHE A 811 -9.65 -16.57 -1.29
N ARG A 812 -9.66 -17.85 -1.68
CA ARG A 812 -8.98 -18.94 -0.96
C ARG A 812 -8.04 -19.68 -1.90
N VAL A 813 -7.12 -20.45 -1.35
CA VAL A 813 -6.13 -21.21 -2.12
C VAL A 813 -6.40 -22.71 -2.05
N VAL A 814 -5.86 -23.44 -3.04
CA VAL A 814 -5.74 -24.89 -3.04
C VAL A 814 -4.29 -25.31 -3.19
N CYS A 815 -3.94 -26.46 -2.62
CA CYS A 815 -2.67 -27.14 -2.79
C CYS A 815 -2.92 -28.55 -3.33
N VAL A 816 -2.14 -28.95 -4.34
CA VAL A 816 -2.08 -30.35 -4.78
C VAL A 816 -0.83 -31.01 -4.21
N PRO A 817 -0.92 -32.24 -3.66
CA PRO A 817 0.28 -32.99 -3.30
C PRO A 817 1.07 -33.36 -4.56
N PRO A 818 2.40 -33.60 -4.45
CA PRO A 818 3.17 -34.13 -5.56
C PRO A 818 2.54 -35.42 -6.07
N ARG A 819 2.45 -35.58 -7.40
CA ARG A 819 2.12 -36.89 -7.97
C ARG A 819 3.30 -37.82 -7.73
N THR A 820 3.11 -38.86 -6.94
CA THR A 820 3.91 -40.09 -7.03
C THR A 820 3.72 -40.64 -8.44
N VAL A 821 4.81 -40.73 -9.20
CA VAL A 821 4.90 -41.30 -10.55
C VAL A 821 5.44 -42.72 -10.45
#